data_AF-A0A7C6ME01-F1
#
_entry.id   AF-A0A7C6ME01-F1
#
_cell.length_a   1.000
_cell.length_b   1.000
_cell.length_c   1.000
_cell.angle_alpha   90.00
_cell.angle_beta   90.00
_cell.angle_gamma   90.00
#
_symmetry.space_group_name_H-M   'P 1'
#
loop_
_entity.id
_entity.type
_entity.pdbx_description
1 polymer ?
#
loop_
_entity_poly.entity_id
_entity_poly.type
_entity_poly.pdbx_seq_one_letter_code
_entity_poly.pdbx_strand_id
1 'polypeptide(L)'
;MRTTAGRTRHRSAARPLALVAVTVLAVVLAGQAVGVEPTASPAPTPAPVTSAAPDPTLLPDTSPASTTALPGDVPVPAPVTSAAPATTAPEAPAAPPNAVLATVGDTADDATYLAPGADATGVLPFDTLRLRVLVANATDAPLVWTPQLEFRPAADPGAAFVPLPEMATPGVPLHTTHEWAAVAGGGSEAGPVTAPLADTVLGLPDGLATAPGRRASGPNPDAPATVAARTAFEQEFTFRASIEAAFRATYEVRVTDAGTPLADGAILRVVMADDPGIAAPDGARQGRALSPEFPLVLPQARMTAQAAATELSAIRVVEDVPSAMHKPGAASSCATCHSTHTGQSLSLLRTPDQTTLCHTCHGAAGMGGAADVAAQFAAGQPNDPDTRSYYSHDLAAAGHVLDSNDEFGGQLNRHSQCTDCHNPHDVSQASPFGVSGVAVENGEAGTAPTYSRIDGRVQPITAEYQLCFKCHSGWTEQLPNDPEHPSRDRTDLGLALNPDNASYHPVEAPGKNQTPKMADSLAGSSSYKLWDLKTTDTISCTMCHASSALDATTVAGAARPVHASENRGILVRPYENRVLSTRGTFYEAAGFALCLTCHAETPYMNQMGPGAATATNFDFHGLHTAGIGTRGTGGTDIDLAGAGQGNARCAECHFRSHGPSDAPGEQALDGSGLVTFSPNVHPSTALGGTVRFTKTATGGSCTLTCHGKDHQGIRYSNG
;
A
#
# COMPACT_ATOMS: atom_id res chain seq x y z
N MET A 1 -21.37 48.83 6.90
CA MET A 1 -22.14 49.86 7.65
C MET A 1 -23.47 49.27 8.09
N ARG A 2 -23.91 49.58 9.32
CA ARG A 2 -25.02 49.01 10.14
C ARG A 2 -24.60 47.75 10.94
N THR A 3 -24.16 47.82 12.21
CA THR A 3 -24.91 47.96 13.50
C THR A 3 -25.94 46.83 13.68
N THR A 4 -25.96 45.96 14.72
CA THR A 4 -25.95 46.13 16.19
C THR A 4 -25.77 44.72 16.83
N ALA A 5 -24.86 44.49 17.78
CA ALA A 5 -25.00 44.55 19.25
C ALA A 5 -26.14 43.68 19.87
N GLY A 6 -25.78 42.76 20.79
CA GLY A 6 -26.71 42.10 21.70
C GLY A 6 -26.13 40.94 22.54
N ARG A 7 -25.51 41.23 23.69
CA ARG A 7 -25.22 40.28 24.77
C ARG A 7 -26.48 39.96 25.57
N THR A 8 -26.74 38.71 25.92
CA THR A 8 -27.55 38.34 27.11
C THR A 8 -27.11 37.03 27.76
N ARG A 9 -27.23 37.03 29.09
CA ARG A 9 -26.66 36.13 30.09
C ARG A 9 -27.39 34.78 30.21
N HIS A 10 -26.64 33.76 30.61
CA HIS A 10 -27.10 32.46 31.10
C HIS A 10 -27.94 32.58 32.39
N ARG A 11 -29.02 31.79 32.46
CA ARG A 11 -29.72 31.43 33.70
C ARG A 11 -29.63 29.92 33.90
N SER A 12 -29.06 29.53 35.02
CA SER A 12 -29.06 28.18 35.58
C SER A 12 -30.43 27.83 36.16
N ALA A 13 -30.87 26.58 35.99
CA ALA A 13 -32.01 26.01 36.70
C ALA A 13 -31.58 24.68 37.36
N ALA A 14 -31.59 24.69 38.69
CA ALA A 14 -31.42 23.53 39.55
C ALA A 14 -32.74 22.76 39.69
N ARG A 15 -32.66 21.43 39.87
CA ARG A 15 -33.78 20.57 40.29
C ARG A 15 -33.36 19.67 41.47
N PRO A 16 -34.29 19.32 42.37
CA PRO A 16 -33.98 19.01 43.76
C PRO A 16 -33.77 17.52 44.06
N LEU A 17 -32.96 17.28 45.10
CA LEU A 17 -32.74 16.01 45.80
C LEU A 17 -34.02 15.52 46.48
N ALA A 18 -34.29 14.22 46.37
CA ALA A 18 -35.17 13.47 47.27
C ALA A 18 -34.31 12.50 48.10
N LEU A 19 -34.36 12.68 49.42
CA LEU A 19 -33.65 11.94 50.44
C LEU A 19 -34.47 10.71 50.84
N VAL A 20 -33.93 9.50 50.68
CA VAL A 20 -34.52 8.27 51.25
C VAL A 20 -33.49 7.65 52.19
N ALA A 21 -33.85 7.61 53.48
CA ALA A 21 -33.08 7.00 54.55
C ALA A 21 -33.23 5.47 54.49
N VAL A 22 -32.11 4.74 54.56
CA VAL A 22 -32.11 3.28 54.79
C VAL A 22 -31.19 2.97 55.95
N THR A 23 -31.78 2.26 56.91
CA THR A 23 -31.26 1.80 58.19
C THR A 23 -30.17 0.75 58.00
N VAL A 24 -29.02 0.92 58.66
CA VAL A 24 -27.90 -0.04 58.68
C VAL A 24 -28.16 -1.07 59.78
N LEU A 25 -28.13 -2.36 59.42
CA LEU A 25 -27.99 -3.46 60.38
C LEU A 25 -26.71 -4.23 60.04
N ALA A 26 -25.68 -4.04 60.87
CA ALA A 26 -24.42 -4.76 60.80
C ALA A 26 -24.53 -6.07 61.58
N VAL A 27 -24.13 -7.19 60.97
CA VAL A 27 -23.77 -8.42 61.68
C VAL A 27 -22.35 -8.78 61.29
N VAL A 28 -21.47 -8.69 62.28
CA VAL A 28 -20.09 -9.14 62.29
C VAL A 28 -20.06 -10.63 62.59
N LEU A 29 -19.34 -11.43 61.81
CA LEU A 29 -18.80 -12.70 62.27
C LEU A 29 -17.40 -12.92 61.70
N ALA A 30 -16.52 -13.30 62.61
CA ALA A 30 -15.08 -13.35 62.50
C ALA A 30 -14.57 -14.79 62.33
N GLY A 31 -13.35 -14.89 61.79
CA GLY A 31 -12.42 -16.01 62.01
C GLY A 31 -12.50 -17.13 60.96
N GLN A 32 -11.43 -17.82 60.58
CA GLN A 32 -10.06 -17.86 61.10
C GLN A 32 -9.11 -18.29 59.97
N ALA A 33 -7.88 -17.77 60.01
CA ALA A 33 -6.77 -18.19 59.17
C ALA A 33 -6.05 -19.40 59.77
N VAL A 34 -5.56 -20.31 58.92
CA VAL A 34 -4.48 -21.24 59.25
C VAL A 34 -3.49 -21.21 58.10
N GLY A 35 -2.25 -20.79 58.40
CA GLY A 35 -1.13 -20.78 57.47
C GLY A 35 -0.32 -22.06 57.53
N VAL A 36 0.39 -22.37 56.43
CA VAL A 36 1.50 -23.33 56.39
C VAL A 36 2.58 -22.76 55.45
N GLU A 37 3.83 -22.87 55.90
CA GLU A 37 5.10 -22.34 55.37
C GLU A 37 5.61 -23.01 54.07
N PRO A 38 6.61 -22.38 53.38
CA PRO A 38 7.06 -22.74 52.04
C PRO A 38 8.34 -23.59 52.02
N THR A 39 8.57 -24.35 50.95
CA THR A 39 9.84 -25.05 50.69
C THR A 39 10.47 -24.65 49.36
N ALA A 40 11.62 -23.99 49.49
CA ALA A 40 12.89 -24.10 48.74
C ALA A 40 12.94 -24.25 47.21
N SER A 41 13.67 -23.30 46.61
CA SER A 41 14.21 -23.26 45.25
C SER A 41 15.69 -23.71 45.23
N PRO A 42 16.23 -24.25 44.11
CA PRO A 42 17.67 -24.28 43.87
C PRO A 42 18.11 -23.44 42.65
N ALA A 43 19.31 -22.87 42.79
CA ALA A 43 20.01 -21.89 41.96
C ALA A 43 20.80 -22.49 40.76
N PRO A 44 21.42 -21.67 39.89
CA PRO A 44 21.83 -22.02 38.52
C PRO A 44 23.32 -22.41 38.37
N THR A 45 23.71 -22.90 37.18
CA THR A 45 25.08 -23.34 36.80
C THR A 45 25.56 -22.57 35.53
N PRO A 46 26.88 -22.35 35.32
CA PRO A 46 27.43 -21.12 34.76
C PRO A 46 28.00 -21.21 33.32
N ALA A 47 28.36 -20.03 32.79
CA ALA A 47 29.06 -19.78 31.52
C ALA A 47 30.57 -20.13 31.54
N PRO A 48 31.23 -20.25 30.36
CA PRO A 48 32.68 -20.17 30.24
C PRO A 48 33.18 -18.90 29.51
N VAL A 49 34.46 -18.61 29.74
CA VAL A 49 35.18 -17.36 29.45
C VAL A 49 36.35 -17.60 28.47
N THR A 50 36.79 -16.53 27.81
CA THR A 50 38.14 -16.18 27.29
C THR A 50 38.71 -16.84 26.02
N SER A 51 39.17 -15.99 25.07
CA SER A 51 40.62 -15.72 24.86
C SER A 51 40.84 -14.65 23.78
N ALA A 52 41.94 -13.90 23.89
CA ALA A 52 42.25 -12.66 23.17
C ALA A 52 43.57 -12.75 22.35
N ALA A 53 43.59 -11.98 21.24
CA ALA A 53 44.71 -11.31 20.54
C ALA A 53 45.83 -12.19 19.88
N PRO A 54 46.49 -11.75 18.77
CA PRO A 54 47.27 -10.51 18.70
C PRO A 54 47.23 -9.67 17.38
N ASP A 55 47.77 -8.46 17.53
CA ASP A 55 48.09 -7.36 16.60
C ASP A 55 49.19 -7.71 15.57
N PRO A 56 49.32 -6.99 14.43
CA PRO A 56 50.51 -6.13 14.30
C PRO A 56 50.39 -4.81 13.48
N THR A 57 51.32 -3.94 13.83
CA THR A 57 51.74 -2.57 13.44
C THR A 57 52.18 -2.26 11.98
N LEU A 58 51.74 -1.09 11.49
CA LEU A 58 52.42 0.12 10.92
C LEU A 58 53.46 0.11 9.74
N LEU A 59 53.11 0.94 8.71
CA LEU A 59 53.88 1.97 7.92
C LEU A 59 54.85 1.57 6.77
N PRO A 60 55.21 2.47 5.79
CA PRO A 60 54.70 3.81 5.42
C PRO A 60 54.50 4.12 3.89
N ASP A 61 53.98 5.33 3.64
CA ASP A 61 53.82 6.15 2.42
C ASP A 61 55.02 6.28 1.44
N THR A 62 54.73 6.49 0.15
CA THR A 62 55.45 7.44 -0.73
C THR A 62 54.62 7.84 -1.97
N SER A 63 54.30 9.13 -2.10
CA SER A 63 53.97 9.81 -3.38
C SER A 63 55.26 10.35 -4.03
N PRO A 64 55.21 10.69 -5.34
CA PRO A 64 55.48 12.09 -5.68
C PRO A 64 54.61 12.67 -6.81
N ALA A 65 54.43 13.98 -6.73
CA ALA A 65 53.80 14.88 -7.70
C ALA A 65 54.74 15.22 -8.87
N SER A 66 54.19 15.75 -9.97
CA SER A 66 54.92 16.64 -10.88
C SER A 66 53.97 17.56 -11.67
N THR A 67 54.50 18.74 -11.95
CA THR A 67 53.83 20.00 -12.30
C THR A 67 54.10 20.44 -13.74
N THR A 68 53.29 21.41 -14.19
CA THR A 68 53.61 22.58 -15.06
C THR A 68 53.61 22.49 -16.59
N ALA A 69 52.78 23.39 -17.16
CA ALA A 69 53.08 24.43 -18.16
C ALA A 69 52.73 24.21 -19.66
N LEU A 70 51.88 25.13 -20.16
CA LEU A 70 51.65 25.52 -21.57
C LEU A 70 52.82 26.37 -22.10
N PRO A 71 53.02 26.47 -23.44
CA PRO A 71 52.62 27.72 -24.13
C PRO A 71 52.24 27.61 -25.63
N GLY A 72 51.36 28.53 -26.09
CA GLY A 72 51.67 29.47 -27.19
C GLY A 72 51.23 29.15 -28.63
N ASP A 73 50.17 29.84 -29.08
CA ASP A 73 49.78 30.03 -30.49
C ASP A 73 50.68 31.02 -31.25
N VAL A 74 50.96 30.74 -32.54
CA VAL A 74 51.22 31.75 -33.60
C VAL A 74 50.67 31.24 -34.96
N PRO A 75 49.98 32.06 -35.78
CA PRO A 75 49.18 31.64 -36.95
C PRO A 75 49.89 31.84 -38.32
N VAL A 76 49.17 31.61 -39.45
CA VAL A 76 49.29 32.17 -40.85
C VAL A 76 49.23 31.06 -41.96
N PRO A 77 48.69 31.26 -43.20
CA PRO A 77 47.36 31.68 -43.66
C PRO A 77 46.78 30.74 -44.77
N ALA A 78 45.59 31.06 -45.31
CA ALA A 78 44.92 30.32 -46.40
C ALA A 78 45.50 30.58 -47.80
N PRO A 79 45.20 29.72 -48.80
CA PRO A 79 45.05 30.16 -50.18
C PRO A 79 43.68 29.78 -50.78
N VAL A 80 43.12 30.74 -51.50
CA VAL A 80 41.94 30.63 -52.36
C VAL A 80 42.42 30.51 -53.80
N THR A 81 41.89 29.60 -54.62
CA THR A 81 41.84 29.79 -56.09
C THR A 81 40.70 29.00 -56.76
N SER A 82 39.75 29.80 -57.28
CA SER A 82 39.02 29.75 -58.56
C SER A 82 38.82 28.46 -59.36
N ALA A 83 37.56 28.30 -59.78
CA ALA A 83 36.93 27.25 -60.57
C ALA A 83 37.16 27.29 -62.10
N ALA A 84 36.80 26.18 -62.77
CA ALA A 84 36.14 26.14 -64.10
C ALA A 84 35.38 24.80 -64.30
N PRO A 85 34.35 24.73 -65.15
CA PRO A 85 33.18 23.86 -64.95
C PRO A 85 33.24 22.53 -65.74
N ALA A 86 32.63 21.48 -65.20
CA ALA A 86 32.37 20.23 -65.91
C ALA A 86 30.86 20.02 -66.08
N THR A 87 30.47 19.71 -67.31
CA THR A 87 29.13 19.44 -67.82
C THR A 87 28.47 18.26 -67.11
N THR A 88 27.26 18.47 -66.61
CA THR A 88 26.40 17.44 -66.00
C THR A 88 25.77 16.54 -67.07
N ALA A 89 25.98 15.23 -66.94
CA ALA A 89 25.10 14.23 -67.53
C ALA A 89 23.73 14.29 -66.82
N PRO A 90 22.61 13.90 -67.47
CA PRO A 90 21.35 13.78 -66.76
C PRO A 90 21.49 12.67 -65.73
N GLU A 91 21.43 13.06 -64.46
CA GLU A 91 21.35 12.18 -63.31
C GLU A 91 20.14 11.25 -63.52
N ALA A 92 20.37 9.94 -63.44
CA ALA A 92 19.27 8.99 -63.37
C ALA A 92 18.36 9.42 -62.21
N PRO A 93 17.03 9.34 -62.33
CA PRO A 93 16.15 9.69 -61.22
C PRO A 93 16.59 8.87 -60.00
N ALA A 94 16.99 9.56 -58.93
CA ALA A 94 17.33 8.92 -57.67
C ALA A 94 16.18 7.98 -57.29
N ALA A 95 16.50 6.75 -56.90
CA ALA A 95 15.49 5.83 -56.39
C ALA A 95 14.70 6.54 -55.27
N PRO A 96 13.36 6.43 -55.24
CA PRO A 96 12.58 7.06 -54.19
C PRO A 96 13.09 6.60 -52.83
N PRO A 97 13.13 7.48 -51.81
CA PRO A 97 13.58 7.11 -50.49
C PRO A 97 12.72 5.96 -49.96
N ASN A 98 13.37 4.92 -49.44
CA ASN A 98 12.70 3.71 -48.96
C ASN A 98 12.46 3.72 -47.44
N ALA A 99 12.58 4.89 -46.82
CA ALA A 99 12.23 5.10 -45.41
C ALA A 99 11.68 6.51 -45.18
N VAL A 100 10.86 6.64 -44.14
CA VAL A 100 10.28 7.90 -43.69
C VAL A 100 10.15 7.91 -42.17
N LEU A 101 10.43 9.06 -41.55
CA LEU A 101 10.17 9.33 -40.14
C LEU A 101 8.82 10.04 -39.98
N ALA A 102 8.14 9.83 -38.86
CA ALA A 102 7.00 10.63 -38.44
C ALA A 102 7.18 11.10 -37.00
N THR A 103 6.69 12.28 -36.68
CA THR A 103 6.43 12.68 -35.29
C THR A 103 5.05 12.19 -34.89
N VAL A 104 4.92 11.66 -33.68
CA VAL A 104 3.65 11.18 -33.14
C VAL A 104 3.19 12.12 -32.04
N GLY A 105 1.98 12.65 -32.19
CA GLY A 105 1.33 13.49 -31.20
C GLY A 105 0.82 12.71 -29.98
N ASP A 106 -0.33 13.12 -29.44
CA ASP A 106 -0.83 12.56 -28.19
C ASP A 106 -1.34 11.13 -28.32
N THR A 107 -1.82 10.76 -29.52
CA THR A 107 -2.31 9.43 -29.86
C THR A 107 -1.72 8.93 -31.19
N ALA A 108 -1.84 7.62 -31.45
CA ALA A 108 -1.40 6.95 -32.66
C ALA A 108 -2.03 7.53 -33.94
N ASP A 109 -3.20 8.17 -33.81
CA ASP A 109 -3.91 8.82 -34.90
C ASP A 109 -3.34 10.22 -35.22
N ASP A 110 -2.49 10.77 -34.34
CA ASP A 110 -1.85 12.09 -34.48
C ASP A 110 -0.43 12.00 -35.07
N ALA A 111 -0.16 11.02 -35.94
CA ALA A 111 1.13 10.87 -36.58
C ALA A 111 1.27 11.79 -37.81
N THR A 112 2.35 12.56 -37.87
CA THR A 112 2.68 13.44 -39.01
C THR A 112 3.95 12.92 -39.69
N TYR A 113 3.79 12.28 -40.85
CA TYR A 113 4.91 11.79 -41.66
C TYR A 113 5.68 12.95 -42.29
N LEU A 114 7.01 12.89 -42.18
CA LEU A 114 7.93 13.78 -42.87
C LEU A 114 8.02 13.41 -44.36
N ALA A 115 8.71 14.23 -45.15
CA ALA A 115 9.04 13.82 -46.52
C ALA A 115 9.91 12.55 -46.49
N PRO A 116 9.69 11.57 -47.40
CA PRO A 116 10.55 10.38 -47.47
C PRO A 116 12.03 10.76 -47.53
N GLY A 117 12.87 10.08 -46.75
CA GLY A 117 14.30 10.38 -46.63
C GLY A 117 14.68 11.58 -45.77
N ALA A 118 13.71 12.34 -45.22
CA ALA A 118 14.00 13.49 -44.38
C ALA A 118 14.35 13.09 -42.94
N ASP A 119 15.28 13.84 -42.35
CA ASP A 119 15.67 13.74 -40.94
C ASP A 119 14.60 14.37 -40.03
N ALA A 120 14.36 13.78 -38.86
CA ALA A 120 13.58 14.40 -37.80
C ALA A 120 14.46 15.41 -37.05
N THR A 121 14.06 16.68 -37.01
CA THR A 121 14.83 17.74 -36.35
C THR A 121 14.03 18.42 -35.25
N GLY A 122 14.72 18.96 -34.24
CA GLY A 122 14.06 19.60 -33.11
C GLY A 122 13.38 18.63 -32.15
N VAL A 123 13.83 17.36 -32.14
CA VAL A 123 13.26 16.32 -31.28
C VAL A 123 13.62 16.61 -29.82
N LEU A 124 12.61 16.68 -28.96
CA LEU A 124 12.81 16.82 -27.52
C LEU A 124 12.94 15.44 -26.86
N PRO A 125 13.61 15.37 -25.69
CA PRO A 125 13.47 14.19 -24.84
C PRO A 125 11.99 13.88 -24.64
N PHE A 126 11.63 12.59 -24.72
CA PHE A 126 10.27 12.08 -24.61
C PHE A 126 9.35 12.29 -25.85
N ASP A 127 9.85 12.85 -26.95
CA ASP A 127 9.09 12.83 -28.20
C ASP A 127 9.02 11.41 -28.75
N THR A 128 7.83 11.06 -29.26
CA THR A 128 7.55 9.75 -29.89
C THR A 128 7.65 9.90 -31.40
N LEU A 129 8.32 8.95 -32.03
CA LEU A 129 8.63 8.91 -33.44
C LEU A 129 8.19 7.57 -34.03
N ARG A 130 7.86 7.57 -35.32
CA ARG A 130 7.78 6.35 -36.14
C ARG A 130 8.90 6.32 -37.15
N LEU A 131 9.50 5.16 -37.36
CA LEU A 131 10.32 4.88 -38.55
C LEU A 131 9.59 3.84 -39.40
N ARG A 132 9.22 4.22 -40.61
CA ARG A 132 8.60 3.34 -41.59
C ARG A 132 9.57 3.07 -42.73
N VAL A 133 9.77 1.81 -43.07
CA VAL A 133 10.69 1.36 -44.12
C VAL A 133 9.97 0.46 -45.12
N LEU A 134 10.37 0.54 -46.39
CA LEU A 134 9.91 -0.35 -47.44
C LEU A 134 10.76 -1.62 -47.45
N VAL A 135 10.10 -2.77 -47.33
CA VAL A 135 10.71 -4.11 -47.38
C VAL A 135 10.29 -4.80 -48.66
N ALA A 136 11.26 -5.31 -49.43
CA ALA A 136 11.03 -5.96 -50.72
C ALA A 136 11.71 -7.33 -50.78
N ASN A 137 10.94 -8.38 -51.11
CA ASN A 137 11.45 -9.68 -51.51
C ASN A 137 11.40 -9.79 -53.03
N ALA A 138 12.52 -9.47 -53.69
CA ALA A 138 12.65 -9.58 -55.14
C ALA A 138 12.94 -11.02 -55.63
N THR A 139 13.09 -11.98 -54.72
CA THR A 139 13.44 -13.37 -55.07
C THR A 139 12.21 -14.18 -55.48
N ASP A 140 12.45 -15.32 -56.13
CA ASP A 140 11.42 -16.29 -56.51
C ASP A 140 11.02 -17.26 -55.37
N ALA A 141 11.59 -17.08 -54.17
CA ALA A 141 11.30 -17.90 -53.00
C ALA A 141 10.79 -17.03 -51.83
N PRO A 142 9.91 -17.55 -50.97
CA PRO A 142 9.58 -16.88 -49.72
C PRO A 142 10.81 -16.83 -48.80
N LEU A 143 10.93 -15.76 -48.02
CA LEU A 143 11.98 -15.60 -47.00
C LEU A 143 11.35 -15.36 -45.63
N VAL A 144 12.07 -15.76 -44.58
CA VAL A 144 11.74 -15.40 -43.19
C VAL A 144 12.53 -14.16 -42.84
N TRP A 145 11.83 -13.14 -42.38
CA TRP A 145 12.37 -11.83 -42.03
C TRP A 145 12.06 -11.53 -40.56
N THR A 146 13.06 -11.09 -39.79
CA THR A 146 12.95 -10.74 -38.38
C THR A 146 13.31 -9.25 -38.22
N PRO A 147 12.33 -8.35 -38.34
CA PRO A 147 12.57 -6.92 -38.36
C PRO A 147 13.15 -6.44 -37.01
N GLN A 148 14.24 -5.66 -37.05
CA GLN A 148 14.86 -5.09 -35.86
C GLN A 148 15.24 -3.63 -36.08
N LEU A 149 14.89 -2.75 -35.15
CA LEU A 149 15.28 -1.34 -35.14
C LEU A 149 16.61 -1.16 -34.38
N GLU A 150 17.55 -0.44 -34.99
CA GLU A 150 18.87 -0.17 -34.43
C GLU A 150 19.21 1.31 -34.49
N PHE A 151 20.10 1.75 -33.59
CA PHE A 151 20.63 3.11 -33.60
C PHE A 151 22.14 3.16 -33.37
N ARG A 152 22.73 4.31 -33.71
CA ARG A 152 24.05 4.73 -33.24
C ARG A 152 24.16 6.26 -33.13
N PRO A 153 25.12 6.80 -32.37
CA PRO A 153 25.45 8.22 -32.43
C PRO A 153 26.02 8.61 -33.79
N ALA A 154 25.49 9.65 -34.44
CA ALA A 154 26.02 10.13 -35.73
C ALA A 154 27.40 10.79 -35.60
N ALA A 155 27.77 11.23 -34.38
CA ALA A 155 29.08 11.79 -34.08
C ALA A 155 30.22 10.76 -34.14
N ASP A 156 29.88 9.46 -34.09
CA ASP A 156 30.84 8.37 -34.28
C ASP A 156 30.33 7.38 -35.37
N PRO A 157 30.54 7.70 -36.66
CA PRO A 157 30.14 6.82 -37.75
C PRO A 157 30.86 5.45 -37.77
N GLY A 158 31.91 5.28 -36.96
CA GLY A 158 32.61 4.00 -36.78
C GLY A 158 31.98 3.12 -35.69
N ALA A 159 31.10 3.67 -34.86
CA ALA A 159 30.37 2.91 -33.86
C ALA A 159 29.45 1.87 -34.51
N ALA A 160 29.38 0.70 -33.88
CA ALA A 160 28.43 -0.33 -34.26
C ALA A 160 27.00 0.17 -34.00
N PHE A 161 26.10 -0.16 -34.92
CA PHE A 161 24.68 -0.06 -34.64
C PHE A 161 24.31 -1.07 -33.55
N VAL A 162 23.51 -0.62 -32.60
CA VAL A 162 22.99 -1.45 -31.51
C VAL A 162 21.47 -1.46 -31.55
N PRO A 163 20.81 -2.58 -31.20
CA PRO A 163 19.36 -2.63 -31.10
C PRO A 163 18.83 -1.58 -30.11
N LEU A 164 17.72 -0.92 -30.44
CA LEU A 164 17.01 -0.12 -29.44
C LEU A 164 16.41 -1.05 -28.38
N PRO A 165 16.62 -0.80 -27.08
CA PRO A 165 15.93 -1.55 -26.05
C PRO A 165 14.42 -1.30 -26.07
N GLU A 166 13.64 -2.25 -25.60
CA GLU A 166 12.16 -2.18 -25.54
C GLU A 166 11.64 -1.22 -24.45
N MET A 167 12.54 -0.67 -23.63
CA MET A 167 12.22 0.29 -22.58
C MET A 167 13.40 1.24 -22.32
N ALA A 168 13.12 2.37 -21.66
CA ALA A 168 14.14 3.33 -21.27
C ALA A 168 15.21 2.66 -20.40
N THR A 169 16.45 2.69 -20.89
CA THR A 169 17.61 2.08 -20.23
C THR A 169 18.63 3.17 -19.89
N PRO A 170 19.17 3.22 -18.65
CA PRO A 170 20.17 4.23 -18.27
C PRO A 170 21.35 4.28 -19.26
N GLY A 171 21.73 5.49 -19.66
CA GLY A 171 22.76 5.73 -20.67
C GLY A 171 22.38 5.44 -22.13
N VAL A 172 21.14 5.02 -22.43
CA VAL A 172 20.68 4.74 -23.80
C VAL A 172 19.73 5.85 -24.29
N PRO A 173 20.06 6.56 -25.39
CA PRO A 173 19.32 7.76 -25.82
C PRO A 173 17.99 7.46 -26.51
N LEU A 174 17.80 6.28 -27.10
CA LEU A 174 16.59 5.89 -27.83
C LEU A 174 16.10 4.52 -27.37
N HIS A 175 14.79 4.32 -27.29
CA HIS A 175 14.16 3.02 -26.99
C HIS A 175 12.85 2.85 -27.77
N THR A 176 12.44 1.62 -28.09
CA THR A 176 11.11 1.39 -28.66
C THR A 176 10.02 1.60 -27.61
N THR A 177 8.80 1.90 -28.04
CA THR A 177 7.68 2.19 -27.12
C THR A 177 6.34 1.79 -27.70
N HIS A 178 5.35 1.57 -26.82
CA HIS A 178 3.95 1.43 -27.21
C HIS A 178 3.34 2.79 -27.56
N GLU A 179 2.39 2.77 -28.51
CA GLU A 179 1.56 3.93 -28.84
C GLU A 179 0.22 3.86 -28.14
N TRP A 180 -0.41 5.02 -27.99
CA TRP A 180 -1.71 5.15 -27.33
C TRP A 180 -2.79 5.41 -28.38
N ALA A 181 -3.87 4.65 -28.39
CA ALA A 181 -5.02 4.88 -29.26
C ALA A 181 -6.07 5.73 -28.53
N ALA A 182 -6.74 6.64 -29.25
CA ALA A 182 -7.87 7.39 -28.71
C ALA A 182 -9.09 6.46 -28.55
N VAL A 183 -9.84 6.63 -27.45
CA VAL A 183 -11.07 5.84 -27.22
C VAL A 183 -12.31 6.69 -27.45
N ALA A 184 -13.32 6.12 -28.11
CA ALA A 184 -14.61 6.77 -28.32
C ALA A 184 -15.28 7.05 -26.96
N GLY A 185 -15.42 8.33 -26.61
CA GLY A 185 -15.90 8.76 -25.29
C GLY A 185 -14.89 9.59 -24.48
N GLY A 186 -13.65 9.73 -24.97
CA GLY A 186 -12.58 10.48 -24.33
C GLY A 186 -11.59 9.56 -23.59
N GLY A 187 -10.32 9.98 -23.53
CA GLY A 187 -9.22 9.18 -22.97
C GLY A 187 -8.40 8.43 -24.04
N SER A 188 -7.42 7.67 -23.59
CA SER A 188 -6.50 6.91 -24.44
C SER A 188 -6.20 5.54 -23.84
N GLU A 189 -6.13 4.49 -24.66
CA GLU A 189 -5.74 3.14 -24.26
C GLU A 189 -4.45 2.71 -24.95
N ALA A 190 -3.76 1.67 -24.47
CA ALA A 190 -2.63 1.11 -25.19
C ALA A 190 -3.10 0.62 -26.57
N GLY A 191 -2.50 1.17 -27.63
CA GLY A 191 -2.69 0.70 -28.98
C GLY A 191 -2.14 -0.72 -29.15
N PRO A 192 -2.58 -1.42 -30.21
CA PRO A 192 -2.14 -2.79 -30.45
C PRO A 192 -0.61 -2.84 -30.65
N VAL A 193 0.03 -3.83 -30.00
CA VAL A 193 1.47 -4.13 -30.09
C VAL A 193 1.92 -4.31 -31.54
N THR A 194 1.01 -4.84 -32.37
CA THR A 194 1.14 -4.94 -33.80
C THR A 194 -0.15 -4.50 -34.47
N ALA A 195 -0.05 -3.63 -35.48
CA ALA A 195 -1.19 -3.18 -36.27
C ALA A 195 -0.93 -3.38 -37.77
N PRO A 196 -1.96 -3.71 -38.59
CA PRO A 196 -1.85 -3.55 -40.03
C PRO A 196 -1.71 -2.06 -40.39
N LEU A 197 -0.91 -1.76 -41.41
CA LEU A 197 -0.87 -0.42 -41.99
C LEU A 197 -2.03 -0.26 -42.98
N ALA A 198 -2.91 0.71 -42.72
CA ALA A 198 -4.09 0.98 -43.54
C ALA A 198 -3.77 1.80 -44.80
N ASP A 199 -2.60 2.44 -44.82
CA ASP A 199 -2.11 3.31 -45.87
C ASP A 199 -0.68 2.92 -46.31
N THR A 200 -0.30 3.37 -47.50
CA THR A 200 1.06 3.23 -48.04
C THR A 200 1.62 4.64 -48.23
N VAL A 201 2.75 4.93 -47.59
CA VAL A 201 3.37 6.27 -47.54
C VAL A 201 4.62 6.35 -48.43
N LEU A 202 5.26 5.21 -48.70
CA LEU A 202 6.42 5.03 -49.56
C LEU A 202 5.98 4.44 -50.92
N GLY A 203 6.61 4.89 -52.00
CA GLY A 203 6.33 4.34 -53.34
C GLY A 203 6.75 2.87 -53.44
N LEU A 204 5.86 1.98 -53.89
CA LEU A 204 6.18 0.57 -54.07
C LEU A 204 7.07 0.35 -55.31
N PRO A 205 8.01 -0.62 -55.29
CA PRO A 205 8.87 -0.90 -56.43
C PRO A 205 8.10 -1.54 -57.59
N ASP A 206 8.44 -1.16 -58.82
CA ASP A 206 7.86 -1.76 -60.02
C ASP A 206 8.14 -3.27 -60.12
N GLY A 207 7.11 -4.05 -60.46
CA GLY A 207 7.24 -5.49 -60.72
C GLY A 207 7.16 -6.41 -59.49
N LEU A 208 6.89 -5.86 -58.29
CA LEU A 208 6.57 -6.64 -57.08
C LEU A 208 5.09 -6.50 -56.73
N ALA A 209 4.49 -7.58 -56.23
CA ALA A 209 3.13 -7.55 -55.71
C ALA A 209 3.09 -6.91 -54.31
N THR A 210 2.09 -6.07 -54.06
CA THR A 210 1.90 -5.47 -52.74
C THR A 210 1.47 -6.51 -51.71
N ALA A 211 2.13 -6.52 -50.55
CA ALA A 211 1.69 -7.25 -49.37
C ALA A 211 1.24 -6.28 -48.27
N PRO A 212 0.38 -6.71 -47.32
CA PRO A 212 -0.08 -5.85 -46.23
C PRO A 212 1.10 -5.35 -45.38
N GLY A 213 1.16 -4.04 -45.14
CA GLY A 213 2.14 -3.45 -44.25
C GLY A 213 1.82 -3.72 -42.77
N ARG A 214 2.82 -3.55 -41.91
CA ARG A 214 2.73 -3.83 -40.47
C ARG A 214 3.45 -2.77 -39.66
N ARG A 215 2.86 -2.36 -38.54
CA ARG A 215 3.50 -1.57 -37.49
C ARG A 215 3.79 -2.44 -36.28
N ALA A 216 4.97 -2.27 -35.69
CA ALA A 216 5.39 -2.77 -34.40
C ALA A 216 5.52 -1.60 -33.41
N SER A 217 4.77 -1.67 -32.32
CA SER A 217 4.80 -0.68 -31.24
C SER A 217 5.19 -1.38 -29.94
N GLY A 218 6.47 -1.24 -29.56
CA GLY A 218 7.07 -1.84 -28.36
C GLY A 218 8.16 -2.87 -28.69
N PRO A 219 7.82 -4.04 -29.28
CA PRO A 219 8.77 -5.13 -29.49
C PRO A 219 9.94 -4.76 -30.41
N ASN A 220 11.14 -5.20 -30.03
CA ASN A 220 12.34 -5.08 -30.84
C ASN A 220 13.36 -6.18 -30.51
N PRO A 221 13.57 -7.18 -31.38
CA PRO A 221 13.01 -7.31 -32.72
C PRO A 221 11.49 -7.56 -32.73
N ASP A 222 10.82 -7.16 -33.80
CA ASP A 222 9.43 -7.52 -34.05
C ASP A 222 9.33 -9.01 -34.45
N ALA A 223 8.16 -9.60 -34.25
CA ALA A 223 7.91 -11.01 -34.50
C ALA A 223 8.25 -11.40 -35.95
N PRO A 224 9.00 -12.50 -36.17
CA PRO A 224 9.37 -12.95 -37.51
C PRO A 224 8.17 -13.15 -38.43
N ALA A 225 8.31 -12.72 -39.68
CA ALA A 225 7.27 -12.82 -40.70
C ALA A 225 7.80 -13.53 -41.94
N THR A 226 6.93 -14.30 -42.61
CA THR A 226 7.24 -14.87 -43.92
C THR A 226 6.87 -13.86 -45.01
N VAL A 227 7.86 -13.39 -45.77
CA VAL A 227 7.68 -12.48 -46.89
C VAL A 227 7.60 -13.32 -48.17
N ALA A 228 6.44 -13.31 -48.83
CA ALA A 228 6.23 -14.08 -50.05
C ALA A 228 7.19 -13.65 -51.17
N ALA A 229 7.50 -14.60 -52.05
CA ALA A 229 8.29 -14.33 -53.26
C ALA A 229 7.66 -13.18 -54.07
N ARG A 230 8.51 -12.33 -54.65
CA ARG A 230 8.09 -11.21 -55.51
C ARG A 230 7.10 -10.24 -54.85
N THR A 231 7.26 -9.93 -53.57
CA THR A 231 6.38 -8.98 -52.85
C THR A 231 7.11 -7.81 -52.21
N ALA A 232 6.39 -6.71 -51.96
CA ALA A 232 6.86 -5.57 -51.18
C ALA A 232 5.78 -5.07 -50.21
N PHE A 233 6.19 -4.61 -49.03
CA PHE A 233 5.32 -4.07 -47.97
C PHE A 233 6.07 -3.04 -47.12
N GLU A 234 5.34 -2.28 -46.30
CA GLU A 234 5.93 -1.35 -45.34
C GLU A 234 6.01 -1.96 -43.94
N GLN A 235 7.17 -1.85 -43.29
CA GLN A 235 7.35 -2.16 -41.87
C GLN A 235 7.56 -0.85 -41.11
N GLU A 236 6.79 -0.64 -40.05
CA GLU A 236 6.88 0.54 -39.20
C GLU A 236 7.26 0.16 -37.76
N PHE A 237 8.10 0.97 -37.13
CA PHE A 237 8.46 0.87 -35.71
C PHE A 237 8.15 2.17 -34.98
N THR A 238 7.62 2.05 -33.77
CA THR A 238 7.46 3.18 -32.84
C THR A 238 8.61 3.21 -31.83
N PHE A 239 9.23 4.39 -31.68
CA PHE A 239 10.33 4.60 -30.74
C PHE A 239 10.31 6.00 -30.14
N ARG A 240 11.12 6.23 -29.09
CA ARG A 240 11.10 7.45 -28.28
C ARG A 240 12.51 7.91 -27.91
N ALA A 241 12.71 9.23 -27.89
CA ALA A 241 13.88 9.83 -27.26
C ALA A 241 13.80 9.72 -25.73
N SER A 242 14.88 9.28 -25.07
CA SER A 242 14.99 9.21 -23.62
C SER A 242 15.57 10.50 -23.03
N ILE A 243 15.64 10.58 -21.69
CA ILE A 243 16.33 11.67 -21.00
C ILE A 243 17.85 11.70 -21.28
N GLU A 244 18.41 10.56 -21.70
CA GLU A 244 19.83 10.40 -22.02
C GLU A 244 20.15 10.89 -23.44
N ALA A 245 19.13 11.23 -24.24
CA ALA A 245 19.32 11.84 -25.55
C ALA A 245 19.80 13.28 -25.37
N ALA A 246 21.11 13.48 -25.52
CA ALA A 246 21.72 14.78 -25.31
C ALA A 246 21.19 15.82 -26.30
N PHE A 247 20.88 17.03 -25.81
CA PHE A 247 20.51 18.15 -26.67
C PHE A 247 21.57 18.39 -27.75
N ARG A 248 21.12 18.77 -28.96
CA ARG A 248 21.95 18.94 -30.16
C ARG A 248 22.66 17.67 -30.66
N ALA A 249 22.51 16.53 -29.98
CA ALA A 249 23.03 15.28 -30.49
C ALA A 249 22.23 14.82 -31.70
N THR A 250 22.88 14.05 -32.57
CA THR A 250 22.24 13.42 -33.71
C THR A 250 22.43 11.91 -33.60
N TYR A 251 21.34 11.16 -33.77
CA TYR A 251 21.33 9.70 -33.76
C TYR A 251 20.90 9.19 -35.13
N GLU A 252 21.61 8.20 -35.65
CA GLU A 252 21.28 7.49 -36.88
C GLU A 252 20.46 6.24 -36.53
N VAL A 253 19.33 6.03 -37.20
CA VAL A 253 18.44 4.88 -37.00
C VAL A 253 18.24 4.11 -38.30
N ARG A 254 18.08 2.79 -38.19
CA ARG A 254 17.84 1.88 -39.33
C ARG A 254 17.07 0.63 -38.93
N VAL A 255 16.51 -0.07 -39.91
CA VAL A 255 15.89 -1.39 -39.72
C VAL A 255 16.76 -2.50 -40.36
N THR A 256 16.88 -3.63 -39.68
CA THR A 256 17.69 -4.80 -40.07
C THR A 256 16.89 -6.11 -40.02
N ASP A 257 17.38 -7.16 -40.69
CA ASP A 257 16.95 -8.55 -40.53
C ASP A 257 17.81 -9.22 -39.45
N ALA A 258 17.36 -9.25 -38.20
CA ALA A 258 18.11 -9.81 -37.08
C ALA A 258 19.59 -9.36 -37.06
N GLY A 259 19.85 -8.06 -37.20
CA GLY A 259 21.21 -7.49 -37.26
C GLY A 259 21.80 -7.34 -38.66
N THR A 260 21.19 -7.93 -39.69
CA THR A 260 21.66 -7.85 -41.07
C THR A 260 21.05 -6.63 -41.78
N PRO A 261 21.85 -5.66 -42.28
CA PRO A 261 21.32 -4.50 -42.97
C PRO A 261 20.53 -4.87 -44.22
N LEU A 262 19.39 -4.20 -44.44
CA LEU A 262 18.66 -4.28 -45.70
C LEU A 262 19.53 -3.73 -46.85
N ALA A 263 19.52 -4.42 -47.99
CA ALA A 263 20.38 -4.09 -49.15
C ALA A 263 20.20 -2.65 -49.65
N ASP A 264 18.97 -2.14 -49.58
CA ASP A 264 18.64 -0.75 -49.93
C ASP A 264 18.29 0.11 -48.70
N GLY A 265 18.40 -0.42 -47.47
CA GLY A 265 17.86 0.19 -46.26
C GLY A 265 18.41 1.60 -45.98
N ALA A 266 17.54 2.60 -45.94
CA ALA A 266 17.94 3.96 -45.56
C ALA A 266 18.26 4.07 -44.07
N ILE A 267 19.32 4.83 -43.78
CA ILE A 267 19.64 5.34 -42.45
C ILE A 267 19.07 6.75 -42.38
N LEU A 268 18.18 7.01 -41.41
CA LEU A 268 17.63 8.34 -41.16
C LEU A 268 18.18 8.92 -39.86
N ARG A 269 18.14 10.24 -39.71
CA ARG A 269 18.65 10.90 -38.50
C ARG A 269 17.55 11.49 -37.64
N VAL A 270 17.79 11.40 -36.34
CA VAL A 270 17.04 12.05 -35.28
C VAL A 270 17.96 13.10 -34.66
N VAL A 271 17.68 14.37 -34.94
CA VAL A 271 18.44 15.53 -34.47
C VAL A 271 17.70 16.14 -33.29
N MET A 272 18.30 16.00 -32.11
CA MET A 272 17.76 16.55 -30.87
C MET A 272 17.75 18.08 -30.91
N ALA A 273 16.73 18.67 -30.29
CA ALA A 273 16.58 20.12 -30.20
C ALA A 273 17.78 20.80 -29.52
N ASP A 274 17.85 22.12 -29.69
CA ASP A 274 18.68 22.96 -28.83
C ASP A 274 18.27 22.78 -27.36
N ASP A 275 19.24 22.86 -26.46
CA ASP A 275 18.95 22.97 -25.03
C ASP A 275 18.05 24.21 -24.85
N PRO A 276 16.82 24.06 -24.33
CA PRO A 276 15.89 25.17 -24.19
C PRO A 276 16.45 26.33 -23.34
N GLY A 277 17.57 26.12 -22.64
CA GLY A 277 18.22 27.11 -21.82
C GLY A 277 17.36 27.38 -20.59
N ILE A 278 17.94 27.24 -19.40
CA ILE A 278 17.24 27.62 -18.18
C ILE A 278 17.18 29.16 -18.14
N ALA A 279 16.15 29.75 -18.74
CA ALA A 279 15.77 31.12 -18.46
C ALA A 279 15.22 31.14 -17.03
N ALA A 280 16.12 31.33 -16.07
CA ALA A 280 15.75 31.64 -14.70
C ALA A 280 14.85 32.90 -14.73
N PRO A 281 13.56 32.81 -14.38
CA PRO A 281 12.71 34.01 -14.34
C PRO A 281 13.26 34.98 -13.30
N ASP A 282 13.07 36.28 -13.53
CA ASP A 282 13.45 37.33 -12.58
C ASP A 282 12.90 37.00 -11.18
N GLY A 283 13.80 36.67 -10.25
CA GLY A 283 13.46 36.22 -8.89
C GLY A 283 13.89 34.78 -8.55
N ALA A 284 14.36 33.99 -9.51
CA ALA A 284 15.01 32.71 -9.23
C ALA A 284 16.31 32.95 -8.46
N ARG A 285 16.34 32.55 -7.18
CA ARG A 285 17.56 32.63 -6.36
C ARG A 285 18.53 31.54 -6.80
N GLN A 286 19.82 31.89 -6.88
CA GLN A 286 20.90 30.91 -6.99
C GLN A 286 20.73 29.88 -5.86
N GLY A 287 20.63 28.60 -6.22
CA GLY A 287 20.50 27.53 -5.26
C GLY A 287 21.66 27.58 -4.25
N ARG A 288 21.34 27.57 -2.96
CA ARG A 288 22.32 27.38 -1.91
C ARG A 288 22.60 25.89 -1.83
N ALA A 289 23.85 25.47 -2.05
CA ALA A 289 24.28 24.13 -1.70
C ALA A 289 23.96 23.87 -0.22
N LEU A 290 23.08 22.91 0.05
CA LEU A 290 22.87 22.44 1.40
C LEU A 290 24.13 21.66 1.80
N SER A 291 24.66 21.99 2.97
CA SER A 291 25.79 21.29 3.61
C SER A 291 25.54 19.77 3.66
N PRO A 292 26.58 18.93 3.71
CA PRO A 292 26.50 17.49 3.49
C PRO A 292 25.87 16.68 4.64
N GLU A 293 24.95 17.27 5.42
CA GLU A 293 24.31 16.61 6.56
C GLU A 293 23.12 15.71 6.16
N PHE A 294 22.77 15.67 4.88
CA PHE A 294 21.89 14.64 4.32
C PHE A 294 22.70 13.79 3.34
N PRO A 295 23.22 12.61 3.74
CA PRO A 295 23.78 11.69 2.78
C PRO A 295 22.64 11.24 1.85
N LEU A 296 22.75 11.60 0.57
CA LEU A 296 22.25 10.75 -0.50
C LEU A 296 22.87 9.37 -0.28
N VAL A 297 22.11 8.46 0.34
CA VAL A 297 22.51 7.06 0.45
C VAL A 297 22.36 6.46 -0.95
N LEU A 298 23.39 6.66 -1.77
CA LEU A 298 23.75 5.69 -2.79
C LEU A 298 24.12 4.41 -2.04
N PRO A 299 23.50 3.25 -2.34
CA PRO A 299 23.87 2.00 -1.69
C PRO A 299 25.24 1.56 -2.22
N GLN A 300 26.32 2.13 -1.69
CA GLN A 300 27.62 1.48 -1.66
C GLN A 300 27.69 0.61 -0.42
N ALA A 301 26.94 -0.50 -0.43
CA ALA A 301 27.26 -1.61 0.43
C ALA A 301 28.62 -2.16 -0.03
N ARG A 302 29.67 -1.87 0.76
CA ARG A 302 30.92 -2.63 0.73
C ARG A 302 30.58 -4.09 1.01
N MET A 303 30.38 -4.88 -0.03
CA MET A 303 30.53 -6.32 0.05
C MET A 303 32.02 -6.60 0.27
N THR A 304 32.41 -6.87 1.51
CA THR A 304 33.58 -7.70 1.75
C THR A 304 33.23 -9.10 1.27
N ALA A 305 33.69 -9.41 0.06
CA ALA A 305 33.62 -10.73 -0.52
C ALA A 305 34.39 -11.73 0.35
N GLN A 306 33.68 -12.70 0.91
CA GLN A 306 34.23 -14.04 1.10
C GLN A 306 33.52 -14.96 0.11
N ALA A 307 34.33 -15.45 -0.82
CA ALA A 307 33.92 -16.25 -1.94
C ALA A 307 33.35 -17.61 -1.51
N ALA A 308 32.17 -17.93 -2.04
CA ALA A 308 31.89 -19.23 -2.61
C ALA A 308 30.76 -19.07 -3.64
N ALA A 309 31.06 -19.40 -4.89
CA ALA A 309 30.11 -19.57 -6.00
C ALA A 309 28.94 -20.47 -5.56
N THR A 310 27.71 -20.37 -6.08
CA THR A 310 27.31 -20.63 -7.48
C THR A 310 25.78 -20.41 -7.57
N GLU A 311 25.24 -20.27 -8.79
CA GLU A 311 23.80 -20.22 -9.17
C GLU A 311 23.15 -18.82 -9.22
N LEU A 312 23.48 -18.06 -10.28
CA LEU A 312 22.63 -16.99 -10.80
C LEU A 312 21.59 -17.65 -11.75
N SER A 313 20.43 -18.04 -11.21
CA SER A 313 19.28 -18.48 -12.01
C SER A 313 18.32 -17.32 -12.25
N ALA A 314 17.98 -17.15 -13.53
CA ALA A 314 17.22 -16.05 -14.11
C ALA A 314 15.90 -15.73 -13.40
N ILE A 315 15.73 -14.44 -13.04
CA ILE A 315 14.42 -13.87 -12.75
C ILE A 315 13.71 -13.70 -14.11
N ARG A 316 12.75 -14.59 -14.36
CA ARG A 316 11.78 -14.44 -15.46
C ARG A 316 10.82 -13.31 -15.11
N VAL A 317 10.76 -12.29 -15.96
CA VAL A 317 9.65 -11.34 -16.01
C VAL A 317 8.43 -12.14 -16.47
N VAL A 318 7.44 -12.28 -15.59
CA VAL A 318 6.14 -12.83 -15.96
C VAL A 318 5.31 -11.65 -16.45
N GLU A 319 4.94 -11.70 -17.72
CA GLU A 319 3.89 -10.87 -18.30
C GLU A 319 2.57 -11.17 -17.60
N ASP A 320 1.95 -10.16 -16.99
CA ASP A 320 0.49 -10.04 -16.96
C ASP A 320 0.10 -8.58 -16.74
N VAL A 321 -0.54 -8.00 -17.76
CA VAL A 321 -1.16 -6.67 -17.77
C VAL A 321 -2.67 -6.94 -17.66
N PRO A 322 -3.38 -6.33 -16.70
CA PRO A 322 -4.00 -5.04 -17.01
C PRO A 322 -4.09 -4.08 -15.82
N SER A 323 -3.26 -3.04 -15.83
CA SER A 323 -3.55 -1.78 -15.11
C SER A 323 -4.24 -0.83 -16.08
N ALA A 324 -5.45 -0.39 -15.74
CA ALA A 324 -6.15 0.68 -16.45
C ALA A 324 -5.31 1.96 -16.39
N MET A 325 -4.85 2.36 -17.56
CA MET A 325 -3.79 3.34 -17.77
C MET A 325 -4.33 4.78 -17.75
N HIS A 326 -3.77 5.63 -16.88
CA HIS A 326 -3.57 7.03 -17.24
C HIS A 326 -2.13 7.20 -17.76
N LYS A 327 -1.97 7.87 -18.91
CA LYS A 327 -0.69 8.15 -19.59
C LYS A 327 0.28 8.95 -18.70
N PRO A 328 1.58 8.58 -18.59
CA PRO A 328 2.63 9.50 -18.20
C PRO A 328 3.02 10.34 -19.44
N GLY A 329 2.25 11.38 -19.71
CA GLY A 329 2.42 12.20 -20.92
C GLY A 329 1.23 13.09 -21.25
N ALA A 330 0.70 13.82 -20.28
CA ALA A 330 0.08 15.10 -20.52
C ALA A 330 0.61 16.04 -19.44
N ALA A 331 1.25 17.13 -19.82
CA ALA A 331 1.83 18.10 -18.89
C ALA A 331 0.81 18.74 -17.93
N SER A 332 -0.48 18.42 -18.02
CA SER A 332 -1.55 18.89 -17.14
C SER A 332 -1.90 17.93 -15.98
N SER A 333 -1.87 16.60 -16.18
CA SER A 333 -2.30 15.64 -15.14
C SER A 333 -1.21 15.39 -14.09
N CYS A 334 0.03 15.12 -14.51
CA CYS A 334 1.17 15.03 -13.60
C CYS A 334 1.39 16.36 -12.87
N ALA A 335 1.19 17.47 -13.59
CA ALA A 335 1.26 18.80 -13.02
C ALA A 335 0.06 19.14 -12.13
N THR A 336 -0.92 18.26 -11.93
CA THR A 336 -1.91 18.45 -10.86
C THR A 336 -1.26 18.21 -9.50
N CYS A 337 -0.40 17.19 -9.41
CA CYS A 337 0.27 16.81 -8.17
C CYS A 337 1.71 17.34 -8.06
N HIS A 338 2.43 17.46 -9.18
CA HIS A 338 3.86 17.79 -9.21
C HIS A 338 4.16 19.19 -9.76
N SER A 339 5.27 19.76 -9.32
CA SER A 339 5.95 20.93 -9.89
C SER A 339 7.34 20.51 -10.36
N THR A 340 7.47 20.16 -11.63
CA THR A 340 8.63 19.45 -12.20
C THR A 340 9.92 20.28 -12.27
N HIS A 341 9.84 21.62 -12.25
CA HIS A 341 11.01 22.51 -12.32
C HIS A 341 11.17 23.46 -11.12
N THR A 342 10.10 23.71 -10.35
CA THR A 342 10.15 24.60 -9.17
C THR A 342 9.72 23.90 -7.88
N GLY A 343 9.48 22.58 -7.92
CA GLY A 343 9.12 21.79 -6.75
C GLY A 343 10.20 21.82 -5.69
N GLN A 344 9.84 22.34 -4.52
CA GLN A 344 10.72 22.36 -3.34
C GLN A 344 10.39 21.23 -2.36
N SER A 345 9.24 20.59 -2.55
CA SER A 345 8.81 19.43 -1.79
C SER A 345 9.48 18.18 -2.33
N LEU A 346 9.69 17.20 -1.45
CA LEU A 346 10.18 15.88 -1.85
C LEU A 346 9.22 15.27 -2.89
N SER A 347 9.77 14.46 -3.80
CA SER A 347 9.04 13.93 -4.97
C SER A 347 8.43 15.00 -5.88
N LEU A 348 8.92 16.24 -5.79
CA LEU A 348 8.46 17.39 -6.59
C LEU A 348 6.96 17.68 -6.43
N LEU A 349 6.35 17.35 -5.29
CA LEU A 349 4.95 17.68 -5.04
C LEU A 349 4.72 19.21 -5.04
N ARG A 350 3.54 19.66 -5.49
CA ARG A 350 3.18 21.08 -5.49
C ARG A 350 3.05 21.66 -4.10
N THR A 351 2.62 20.83 -3.15
CA THR A 351 2.56 21.18 -1.73
C THR A 351 3.40 20.18 -0.95
N PRO A 352 4.15 20.63 0.08
CA PRO A 352 4.89 19.72 0.96
C PRO A 352 3.97 18.88 1.85
N ASP A 353 2.73 19.33 2.01
CA ASP A 353 1.69 18.64 2.75
C ASP A 353 0.82 17.83 1.76
N GLN A 354 0.90 16.51 1.87
CA GLN A 354 0.17 15.58 1.01
C GLN A 354 -1.34 15.69 1.20
N THR A 355 -1.80 15.80 2.44
CA THR A 355 -3.24 15.96 2.76
C THR A 355 -3.82 17.17 2.05
N THR A 356 -3.09 18.29 2.08
CA THR A 356 -3.45 19.53 1.39
C THR A 356 -3.53 19.30 -0.11
N LEU A 357 -2.59 18.54 -0.69
CA LEU A 357 -2.60 18.20 -2.11
C LEU A 357 -3.85 17.39 -2.48
N CYS A 358 -4.12 16.30 -1.75
CA CYS A 358 -5.26 15.42 -2.02
C CYS A 358 -6.60 16.15 -1.83
N HIS A 359 -6.71 17.02 -0.82
CA HIS A 359 -7.90 17.83 -0.55
C HIS A 359 -8.19 18.91 -1.60
N THR A 360 -7.25 19.22 -2.51
CA THR A 360 -7.55 20.09 -3.67
C THR A 360 -8.64 19.50 -4.56
N CYS A 361 -8.74 18.16 -4.61
CA CYS A 361 -9.78 17.43 -5.34
C CYS A 361 -10.79 16.75 -4.40
N HIS A 362 -10.37 16.32 -3.21
CA HIS A 362 -11.19 15.57 -2.25
C HIS A 362 -11.73 16.39 -1.07
N GLY A 363 -11.78 17.72 -1.20
CA GLY A 363 -12.42 18.61 -0.24
C GLY A 363 -13.77 19.14 -0.72
N ALA A 364 -14.48 19.85 0.16
CA ALA A 364 -15.82 20.42 -0.09
C ALA A 364 -15.95 21.32 -1.34
N ALA A 365 -14.84 21.83 -1.87
CA ALA A 365 -14.79 22.67 -3.07
C ALA A 365 -13.92 22.08 -4.19
N GLY A 366 -13.63 20.77 -4.13
CA GLY A 366 -12.66 20.12 -5.01
C GLY A 366 -13.05 20.18 -6.49
N MET A 367 -12.06 20.25 -7.37
CA MET A 367 -12.22 20.35 -8.84
C MET A 367 -12.69 19.02 -9.49
N GLY A 368 -13.73 18.37 -8.95
CA GLY A 368 -14.36 17.20 -9.56
C GLY A 368 -13.98 15.83 -8.96
N GLY A 369 -13.45 15.77 -7.73
CA GLY A 369 -13.30 14.49 -7.02
C GLY A 369 -14.66 13.87 -6.65
N ALA A 370 -14.83 12.56 -6.84
CA ALA A 370 -16.10 11.86 -6.61
C ALA A 370 -16.54 11.80 -5.13
N ALA A 371 -15.67 12.15 -4.17
CA ALA A 371 -15.97 12.13 -2.73
C ALA A 371 -15.29 13.29 -1.98
N ASP A 372 -16.07 14.01 -1.17
CA ASP A 372 -15.59 14.97 -0.17
C ASP A 372 -15.10 14.21 1.07
N VAL A 373 -13.82 13.83 1.04
CA VAL A 373 -13.14 13.12 2.13
C VAL A 373 -12.86 14.06 3.30
N ALA A 374 -12.64 15.35 3.03
CA ALA A 374 -12.43 16.35 4.08
C ALA A 374 -13.64 16.44 5.03
N ALA A 375 -14.87 16.34 4.49
CA ALA A 375 -16.08 16.26 5.31
C ALA A 375 -16.12 15.03 6.23
N GLN A 376 -15.56 13.89 5.81
CA GLN A 376 -15.49 12.68 6.64
C GLN A 376 -14.59 12.91 7.86
N PHE A 377 -13.41 13.51 7.66
CA PHE A 377 -12.52 13.88 8.76
C PHE A 377 -13.13 14.97 9.67
N ALA A 378 -13.92 15.88 9.10
CA ALA A 378 -14.62 16.92 9.86
C ALA A 378 -15.75 16.38 10.75
N ALA A 379 -16.30 15.18 10.46
CA ALA A 379 -17.26 14.50 11.33
C ALA A 379 -16.68 14.16 12.72
N GLY A 380 -15.34 14.21 12.85
CA GLY A 380 -14.63 14.11 14.11
C GLY A 380 -14.14 12.70 14.41
N GLN A 381 -13.11 12.63 15.25
CA GLN A 381 -12.57 11.40 15.83
C GLN A 381 -12.73 11.49 17.35
N PRO A 382 -13.45 10.56 18.01
CA PRO A 382 -13.49 10.49 19.47
C PRO A 382 -12.15 9.94 19.98
N ASN A 383 -11.15 10.81 19.97
CA ASN A 383 -9.83 10.56 20.54
C ASN A 383 -9.43 11.76 21.39
N ASP A 384 -8.73 11.48 22.48
CA ASP A 384 -8.15 12.53 23.29
C ASP A 384 -6.93 13.09 22.53
N PRO A 385 -6.89 14.40 22.22
CA PRO A 385 -5.82 14.98 21.42
C PRO A 385 -4.46 14.94 22.13
N ASP A 386 -4.44 14.93 23.47
CA ASP A 386 -3.22 14.96 24.27
C ASP A 386 -2.70 13.54 24.52
N THR A 387 -3.60 12.62 24.88
CA THR A 387 -3.21 11.26 25.27
C THR A 387 -3.28 10.26 24.12
N ARG A 388 -4.00 10.59 23.04
CA ARG A 388 -4.32 9.68 21.92
C ARG A 388 -4.71 8.29 22.43
N SER A 389 -5.64 8.27 23.38
CA SER A 389 -6.10 7.07 24.10
C SER A 389 -6.61 5.93 23.18
N TYR A 390 -6.77 6.18 21.88
CA TYR A 390 -7.19 5.20 20.86
C TYR A 390 -6.38 5.37 19.56
N TYR A 391 -6.39 4.34 18.72
CA TYR A 391 -5.97 4.48 17.33
C TYR A 391 -6.96 5.34 16.54
N SER A 392 -6.42 6.25 15.74
CA SER A 392 -7.14 7.07 14.77
C SER A 392 -6.25 7.30 13.55
N HIS A 393 -6.87 7.45 12.38
CA HIS A 393 -6.16 7.75 11.14
C HIS A 393 -6.07 9.26 10.94
N ASP A 394 -5.42 9.96 11.87
CA ASP A 394 -5.35 11.42 11.80
C ASP A 394 -4.37 11.87 10.71
N LEU A 395 -4.76 12.89 9.93
CA LEU A 395 -3.95 13.45 8.84
C LEU A 395 -2.79 14.33 9.31
N ALA A 396 -2.53 14.39 10.63
CA ALA A 396 -1.58 15.30 11.23
C ALA A 396 -0.17 14.66 11.35
N ALA A 397 0.55 14.59 10.23
CA ALA A 397 2.00 14.40 10.22
C ALA A 397 2.62 15.17 9.05
N ALA A 398 3.38 16.22 9.34
CA ALA A 398 4.17 16.93 8.35
C ALA A 398 5.53 16.24 8.20
N GLY A 399 5.79 15.56 7.08
CA GLY A 399 7.13 15.08 6.76
C GLY A 399 7.27 13.85 5.87
N HIS A 400 6.21 13.04 5.72
CA HIS A 400 6.26 11.85 4.86
C HIS A 400 5.84 12.14 3.41
N VAL A 401 6.36 11.34 2.47
CA VAL A 401 6.27 11.63 1.04
C VAL A 401 6.04 10.35 0.20
N LEU A 402 6.52 9.16 0.58
CA LEU A 402 6.26 7.90 -0.15
C LEU A 402 6.46 6.63 0.70
N ASP A 403 5.43 5.77 0.76
CA ASP A 403 5.45 4.43 1.36
C ASP A 403 6.44 3.44 0.69
N SER A 404 7.11 3.85 -0.39
CA SER A 404 7.98 2.97 -1.18
C SER A 404 9.27 2.55 -0.47
N ASN A 405 9.58 3.10 0.71
CA ASN A 405 10.91 2.96 1.34
C ASN A 405 10.92 2.11 2.63
N ASP A 406 9.85 1.38 2.92
CA ASP A 406 9.75 0.57 4.15
C ASP A 406 9.98 1.35 5.45
N GLU A 407 9.49 2.58 5.53
CA GLU A 407 9.75 3.46 6.67
C GLU A 407 9.09 3.01 7.99
N PHE A 408 8.19 2.02 7.91
CA PHE A 408 7.49 1.44 9.04
C PHE A 408 8.28 0.28 9.66
N GLY A 409 9.06 -0.45 8.85
CA GLY A 409 9.76 -1.67 9.24
C GLY A 409 10.66 -1.46 10.46
N GLY A 410 10.25 -2.00 11.61
CA GLY A 410 10.99 -1.95 12.87
C GLY A 410 11.15 -0.56 13.48
N GLN A 411 10.39 0.45 13.04
CA GLN A 411 10.44 1.81 13.56
C GLN A 411 9.17 2.17 14.33
N LEU A 412 9.29 3.02 15.37
CA LEU A 412 8.15 3.67 16.01
C LEU A 412 7.66 4.87 15.19
N ASN A 413 7.16 4.60 13.98
CA ASN A 413 6.71 5.62 13.03
C ASN A 413 5.27 5.35 12.55
N ARG A 414 4.35 5.04 13.47
CA ARG A 414 2.95 4.78 13.11
C ARG A 414 2.21 6.07 12.81
N HIS A 415 2.07 6.36 11.52
CA HIS A 415 1.16 7.37 11.00
C HIS A 415 0.29 6.80 9.89
N SER A 416 -0.72 7.57 9.50
CA SER A 416 -1.54 7.31 8.32
C SER A 416 -1.64 8.60 7.51
N GLN A 417 -1.12 8.57 6.30
CA GLN A 417 -1.33 9.56 5.27
C GLN A 417 -2.09 8.95 4.10
N CYS A 418 -2.54 9.79 3.18
CA CYS A 418 -3.29 9.34 2.01
C CYS A 418 -2.51 8.28 1.22
N THR A 419 -1.19 8.45 1.05
CA THR A 419 -0.37 7.50 0.29
C THR A 419 0.03 6.24 1.03
N ASP A 420 -0.17 6.19 2.34
CA ASP A 420 0.12 4.98 3.12
C ASP A 420 -0.89 3.87 2.82
N CYS A 421 -2.04 4.26 2.25
CA CYS A 421 -3.17 3.39 1.87
C CYS A 421 -3.58 3.50 0.40
N HIS A 422 -3.31 4.63 -0.28
CA HIS A 422 -3.66 4.85 -1.69
C HIS A 422 -2.43 5.15 -2.55
N ASN A 423 -2.30 4.52 -3.72
CA ASN A 423 -1.29 4.93 -4.68
C ASN A 423 -1.93 5.90 -5.70
N PRO A 424 -1.61 7.20 -5.71
CA PRO A 424 -2.24 8.16 -6.61
C PRO A 424 -1.86 7.95 -8.09
N HIS A 425 -0.84 7.15 -8.38
CA HIS A 425 -0.48 6.77 -9.75
C HIS A 425 -1.24 5.52 -10.23
N ASP A 426 -1.76 4.69 -9.32
CA ASP A 426 -2.35 3.38 -9.62
C ASP A 426 -3.79 3.20 -9.05
N VAL A 427 -4.36 4.24 -8.45
CA VAL A 427 -5.69 4.21 -7.82
C VAL A 427 -6.80 4.03 -8.86
N SER A 428 -7.63 3.01 -8.66
CA SER A 428 -8.86 2.78 -9.41
C SER A 428 -10.04 2.50 -8.47
N GLN A 429 -11.27 2.55 -8.98
CA GLN A 429 -12.45 2.19 -8.19
C GLN A 429 -12.48 0.71 -7.76
N ALA A 430 -11.62 -0.15 -8.33
CA ALA A 430 -11.69 -1.59 -8.15
C ALA A 430 -10.72 -2.15 -7.08
N SER A 431 -9.69 -1.40 -6.65
CA SER A 431 -8.72 -1.85 -5.63
C SER A 431 -7.69 -0.77 -5.32
N PRO A 432 -7.15 -0.69 -4.08
CA PRO A 432 -5.98 0.14 -3.74
C PRO A 432 -4.67 -0.50 -4.27
N PHE A 433 -4.61 -0.85 -5.56
CA PHE A 433 -3.38 -1.40 -6.13
C PHE A 433 -2.24 -0.36 -6.08
N GLY A 434 -1.01 -0.84 -5.85
CA GLY A 434 0.20 -0.03 -5.90
C GLY A 434 0.76 0.46 -4.57
N VAL A 435 0.10 0.23 -3.42
CA VAL A 435 0.65 0.53 -2.08
C VAL A 435 1.34 -0.67 -1.46
N SER A 436 2.35 -0.42 -0.62
CA SER A 436 3.05 -1.51 0.06
C SER A 436 2.19 -2.12 1.15
N GLY A 437 2.51 -3.36 1.50
CA GLY A 437 1.90 -4.06 2.61
C GLY A 437 2.92 -4.96 3.29
N VAL A 438 2.43 -5.83 4.17
CA VAL A 438 3.23 -6.82 4.87
C VAL A 438 2.69 -8.23 4.61
N ALA A 439 3.59 -9.13 4.23
CA ALA A 439 3.32 -10.56 4.26
C ALA A 439 3.62 -11.07 5.67
N VAL A 440 2.72 -11.91 6.18
CA VAL A 440 2.78 -12.47 7.53
C VAL A 440 3.17 -13.93 7.43
N GLU A 441 4.20 -14.32 8.18
CA GLU A 441 4.54 -15.72 8.42
C GLU A 441 4.30 -16.01 9.89
N ASN A 442 3.22 -16.76 10.14
CA ASN A 442 2.79 -17.09 11.49
C ASN A 442 3.65 -18.21 12.09
N GLY A 443 4.08 -18.00 13.34
CA GLY A 443 4.68 -19.04 14.17
C GLY A 443 3.62 -19.77 15.01
N GLU A 444 4.08 -20.53 16.01
CA GLU A 444 3.20 -21.21 16.96
C GLU A 444 2.26 -20.21 17.69
N ALA A 445 1.14 -20.71 18.21
CA ALA A 445 0.19 -19.92 18.97
C ALA A 445 0.86 -19.10 20.09
N GLY A 446 0.52 -17.82 20.19
CA GLY A 446 1.11 -16.91 21.18
C GLY A 446 2.55 -16.46 20.89
N THR A 447 3.14 -16.83 19.75
CA THR A 447 4.44 -16.32 19.31
C THR A 447 4.29 -15.22 18.28
N ALA A 448 5.13 -14.18 18.38
CA ALA A 448 5.09 -13.06 17.45
C ALA A 448 5.39 -13.55 16.03
N PRO A 449 4.57 -13.18 15.03
CA PRO A 449 4.83 -13.52 13.63
C PRO A 449 6.12 -12.88 13.12
N THR A 450 6.67 -13.45 12.05
CA THR A 450 7.66 -12.78 11.21
C THR A 450 6.97 -12.11 10.04
N TYR A 451 7.53 -10.99 9.59
CA TYR A 451 6.93 -10.15 8.57
C TYR A 451 7.95 -9.88 7.46
N SER A 452 7.46 -9.74 6.23
CA SER A 452 8.27 -9.27 5.10
C SER A 452 7.50 -8.23 4.31
N ARG A 453 8.22 -7.25 3.73
CA ARG A 453 7.61 -6.18 2.95
C ARG A 453 7.06 -6.73 1.63
N ILE A 454 5.82 -6.39 1.34
CA ILE A 454 5.24 -6.51 -0.01
C ILE A 454 5.46 -5.17 -0.71
N ASP A 455 6.27 -5.15 -1.77
CA ASP A 455 6.37 -3.97 -2.61
C ASP A 455 5.16 -3.88 -3.53
N GLY A 456 4.23 -2.99 -3.20
CA GLY A 456 2.98 -2.78 -3.95
C GLY A 456 3.13 -2.50 -5.44
N ARG A 457 4.30 -2.03 -5.88
CA ARG A 457 4.60 -1.79 -7.31
C ARG A 457 5.02 -3.06 -8.04
N VAL A 458 5.60 -4.01 -7.33
CA VAL A 458 6.09 -5.28 -7.89
C VAL A 458 5.06 -6.38 -7.72
N GLN A 459 4.36 -6.38 -6.57
CA GLN A 459 3.36 -7.37 -6.22
C GLN A 459 2.19 -6.68 -5.51
N PRO A 460 0.95 -6.88 -5.96
CA PRO A 460 -0.20 -6.35 -5.27
C PRO A 460 -0.39 -7.05 -3.92
N ILE A 461 -0.88 -6.32 -2.93
CA ILE A 461 -1.49 -6.94 -1.75
C ILE A 461 -2.70 -7.76 -2.19
N THR A 462 -2.86 -8.95 -1.62
CA THR A 462 -3.94 -9.91 -1.95
C THR A 462 -5.00 -10.00 -0.87
N ALA A 463 -4.76 -9.41 0.31
CA ALA A 463 -5.71 -9.38 1.42
C ALA A 463 -5.64 -8.05 2.19
N GLU A 464 -6.78 -7.57 2.68
CA GLU A 464 -6.90 -6.28 3.39
C GLU A 464 -5.95 -6.18 4.59
N TYR A 465 -5.80 -7.27 5.36
CA TYR A 465 -4.97 -7.26 6.56
C TYR A 465 -3.49 -6.98 6.26
N GLN A 466 -3.01 -7.31 5.05
CA GLN A 466 -1.62 -7.04 4.66
C GLN A 466 -1.34 -5.53 4.61
N LEU A 467 -2.37 -4.71 4.32
CA LEU A 467 -2.27 -3.26 4.41
C LEU A 467 -2.35 -2.80 5.88
N CYS A 468 -3.35 -3.28 6.62
CA CYS A 468 -3.57 -2.83 8.00
C CYS A 468 -2.41 -3.19 8.93
N PHE A 469 -1.82 -4.37 8.77
CA PHE A 469 -0.76 -4.88 9.63
C PHE A 469 0.54 -4.10 9.47
N LYS A 470 0.74 -3.40 8.36
CA LYS A 470 1.85 -2.45 8.20
C LYS A 470 1.95 -1.45 9.36
N CYS A 471 0.82 -1.06 9.96
CA CYS A 471 0.79 -0.14 11.10
C CYS A 471 0.25 -0.77 12.39
N HIS A 472 -0.56 -1.84 12.30
CA HIS A 472 -1.24 -2.44 13.45
C HIS A 472 -0.62 -3.74 13.97
N SER A 473 0.50 -4.18 13.40
CA SER A 473 1.19 -5.40 13.80
C SER A 473 2.62 -5.16 14.29
N GLY A 474 3.27 -6.25 14.70
CA GLY A 474 4.68 -6.37 15.04
C GLY A 474 5.66 -5.93 13.95
N TRP A 475 5.19 -5.62 12.74
CA TRP A 475 6.01 -4.99 11.70
C TRP A 475 6.63 -3.67 12.15
N THR A 476 5.90 -2.91 12.96
CA THR A 476 6.36 -1.66 13.58
C THR A 476 6.75 -1.90 15.03
N GLU A 477 7.54 -0.97 15.58
CA GLU A 477 7.81 -0.98 17.01
C GLU A 477 6.48 -0.83 17.79
N GLN A 478 6.26 -1.72 18.77
CA GLN A 478 5.08 -1.68 19.64
C GLN A 478 5.25 -0.60 20.70
N LEU A 479 4.18 0.15 20.94
CA LEU A 479 4.14 1.04 22.09
C LEU A 479 4.04 0.21 23.38
N PRO A 480 4.64 0.68 24.48
CA PRO A 480 4.41 0.05 25.77
C PRO A 480 2.92 0.03 26.11
N ASN A 481 2.46 -1.11 26.63
CA ASN A 481 1.12 -1.23 27.20
C ASN A 481 0.97 -0.31 28.41
N ASP A 482 -0.25 0.15 28.69
CA ASP A 482 -0.60 0.94 29.85
C ASP A 482 -1.17 0.02 30.94
N PRO A 483 -0.41 -0.32 32.00
CA PRO A 483 -0.89 -1.21 33.04
C PRO A 483 -2.08 -0.65 33.83
N GLU A 484 -2.27 0.67 33.85
CA GLU A 484 -3.41 1.30 34.53
C GLU A 484 -4.69 1.26 33.68
N HIS A 485 -4.55 1.16 32.36
CA HIS A 485 -5.67 1.08 31.43
C HIS A 485 -5.45 0.02 30.34
N PRO A 486 -5.37 -1.28 30.67
CA PRO A 486 -5.04 -2.33 29.69
C PRO A 486 -6.05 -2.41 28.52
N SER A 487 -7.27 -1.92 28.69
CA SER A 487 -8.24 -1.83 27.60
C SER A 487 -7.89 -0.75 26.56
N ARG A 488 -6.85 0.06 26.79
CA ARG A 488 -6.25 1.06 25.85
C ARG A 488 -5.04 0.52 25.10
N ASP A 489 -4.56 -0.66 25.46
CA ASP A 489 -3.33 -1.22 24.90
C ASP A 489 -3.39 -1.37 23.38
N ARG A 490 -2.24 -1.07 22.78
CA ARG A 490 -1.99 -1.14 21.35
C ARG A 490 -1.27 -2.45 21.04
N THR A 491 -2.06 -3.51 20.98
CA THR A 491 -1.57 -4.89 20.80
C THR A 491 -1.12 -5.18 19.37
N ASP A 492 -0.25 -6.17 19.21
CA ASP A 492 0.18 -6.67 17.91
C ASP A 492 -0.98 -7.49 17.29
N LEU A 493 -1.64 -6.92 16.28
CA LEU A 493 -2.77 -7.61 15.65
C LEU A 493 -2.37 -8.86 14.87
N GLY A 494 -1.14 -8.97 14.36
CA GLY A 494 -0.70 -10.22 13.72
C GLY A 494 -0.54 -11.33 14.74
N LEU A 495 -0.03 -11.02 15.94
CA LEU A 495 0.02 -11.97 17.05
C LEU A 495 -1.39 -12.36 17.55
N ALA A 496 -2.31 -11.39 17.67
CA ALA A 496 -3.65 -11.64 18.16
C ALA A 496 -4.50 -12.46 17.16
N LEU A 497 -4.37 -12.17 15.86
CA LEU A 497 -5.18 -12.78 14.80
C LEU A 497 -4.56 -14.05 14.20
N ASN A 498 -3.37 -14.46 14.65
CA ASN A 498 -2.68 -15.67 14.19
C ASN A 498 -3.65 -16.89 14.16
N PRO A 499 -3.86 -17.51 12.99
CA PRO A 499 -4.72 -18.68 12.82
C PRO A 499 -4.37 -19.90 13.68
N ASP A 500 -3.17 -19.97 14.23
CA ASP A 500 -2.74 -21.04 15.13
C ASP A 500 -3.22 -20.85 16.57
N ASN A 501 -3.63 -19.63 16.96
CA ASN A 501 -4.22 -19.35 18.27
C ASN A 501 -5.48 -20.19 18.53
N ALA A 502 -5.78 -20.50 19.79
CA ALA A 502 -6.95 -21.28 20.18
C ALA A 502 -8.29 -20.66 19.71
N SER A 503 -8.31 -19.35 19.54
CA SER A 503 -9.37 -18.61 18.87
C SER A 503 -8.87 -17.25 18.37
N TYR A 504 -9.60 -16.68 17.41
CA TYR A 504 -9.33 -15.39 16.78
C TYR A 504 -10.60 -14.96 16.04
N HIS A 505 -10.73 -13.66 15.74
CA HIS A 505 -11.64 -13.24 14.69
C HIS A 505 -11.06 -13.61 13.32
N PRO A 506 -11.86 -14.13 12.38
CA PRO A 506 -11.36 -14.85 11.20
C PRO A 506 -10.87 -13.91 10.08
N VAL A 507 -9.77 -13.20 10.30
CA VAL A 507 -9.20 -12.24 9.33
C VAL A 507 -8.26 -12.94 8.34
N GLU A 508 -7.28 -13.69 8.83
CA GLU A 508 -6.31 -14.41 8.00
C GLU A 508 -6.82 -15.79 7.54
N ALA A 509 -7.73 -16.40 8.31
CA ALA A 509 -8.29 -17.72 8.04
C ALA A 509 -9.69 -17.89 8.64
N PRO A 510 -10.49 -18.87 8.17
CA PRO A 510 -11.79 -19.18 8.76
C PRO A 510 -11.71 -19.51 10.25
N GLY A 511 -12.73 -19.13 11.01
CA GLY A 511 -12.71 -19.25 12.47
C GLY A 511 -12.69 -20.71 12.97
N LYS A 512 -12.09 -20.96 14.14
CA LYS A 512 -12.00 -22.32 14.71
C LYS A 512 -13.31 -22.88 15.29
N ASN A 513 -14.30 -22.02 15.59
CA ASN A 513 -15.54 -22.46 16.23
C ASN A 513 -16.59 -22.94 15.21
N GLN A 514 -16.52 -24.22 14.86
CA GLN A 514 -17.40 -24.87 13.87
C GLN A 514 -18.67 -25.51 14.48
N THR A 515 -19.13 -25.03 15.63
CA THR A 515 -20.29 -25.61 16.32
C THR A 515 -21.63 -25.16 15.71
N PRO A 516 -22.71 -25.96 15.83
CA PRO A 516 -24.05 -25.54 15.40
C PRO A 516 -24.51 -24.24 16.05
N LYS A 517 -24.22 -24.03 17.34
CA LYS A 517 -24.56 -22.78 18.05
C LYS A 517 -23.85 -21.55 17.49
N MET A 518 -22.63 -21.70 16.96
CA MET A 518 -21.95 -20.61 16.26
C MET A 518 -22.61 -20.34 14.91
N ALA A 519 -22.96 -21.40 14.16
CA ALA A 519 -23.72 -21.25 12.92
C ALA A 519 -25.07 -20.54 13.16
N ASP A 520 -25.80 -20.91 14.22
CA ASP A 520 -27.05 -20.25 14.62
C ASP A 520 -26.83 -18.79 15.01
N SER A 521 -25.72 -18.48 15.71
CA SER A 521 -25.34 -17.11 16.05
C SER A 521 -25.05 -16.26 14.81
N LEU A 522 -24.37 -16.81 13.80
CA LEU A 522 -24.08 -16.08 12.57
C LEU A 522 -25.29 -16.01 11.62
N ALA A 523 -26.23 -16.95 11.70
CA ALA A 523 -27.47 -16.92 10.90
C ALA A 523 -28.60 -16.10 11.54
N GLY A 524 -28.58 -15.92 12.87
CA GLY A 524 -29.64 -15.23 13.58
C GLY A 524 -29.61 -13.71 13.42
N SER A 525 -30.73 -13.08 13.77
CA SER A 525 -31.00 -11.66 13.56
C SER A 525 -30.51 -10.76 14.69
N SER A 526 -30.17 -9.51 14.35
CA SER A 526 -30.05 -8.38 15.27
C SER A 526 -30.55 -7.11 14.58
N SER A 527 -31.00 -6.13 15.38
CA SER A 527 -31.24 -4.76 14.91
C SER A 527 -30.01 -4.07 14.30
N TYR A 528 -28.80 -4.54 14.60
CA TYR A 528 -27.54 -4.01 14.08
C TYR A 528 -26.89 -4.90 13.01
N LYS A 529 -27.51 -6.01 12.64
CA LYS A 529 -26.97 -6.99 11.69
C LYS A 529 -26.67 -6.32 10.35
N LEU A 530 -25.45 -6.49 9.86
CA LEU A 530 -25.02 -6.01 8.54
C LEU A 530 -24.60 -7.14 7.60
N TRP A 531 -24.16 -8.29 8.15
CA TRP A 531 -23.58 -9.36 7.36
C TRP A 531 -24.07 -10.74 7.78
N ASP A 532 -24.55 -11.50 6.80
CA ASP A 532 -24.92 -12.91 6.97
C ASP A 532 -23.70 -13.79 6.65
N LEU A 533 -22.97 -14.17 7.70
CA LEU A 533 -21.75 -14.96 7.61
C LEU A 533 -22.01 -16.44 7.92
N LYS A 534 -21.08 -17.29 7.49
CA LYS A 534 -20.97 -18.71 7.84
C LYS A 534 -19.69 -18.92 8.64
N THR A 535 -19.62 -20.06 9.34
CA THR A 535 -18.42 -20.43 10.13
C THR A 535 -17.17 -20.66 9.28
N THR A 536 -17.33 -20.78 7.96
CA THR A 536 -16.24 -20.97 6.99
C THR A 536 -15.78 -19.66 6.35
N ASP A 537 -16.47 -18.55 6.62
CA ASP A 537 -16.13 -17.26 6.04
C ASP A 537 -15.00 -16.58 6.82
N THR A 538 -14.25 -15.74 6.13
CA THR A 538 -13.36 -14.75 6.73
C THR A 538 -14.07 -13.40 6.81
N ILE A 539 -13.60 -12.54 7.71
CA ILE A 539 -14.01 -11.14 7.80
C ILE A 539 -12.86 -10.23 7.44
N SER A 540 -13.21 -9.02 7.05
CA SER A 540 -12.27 -7.98 6.67
C SER A 540 -12.15 -6.94 7.80
N CYS A 541 -11.02 -6.25 7.93
CA CYS A 541 -10.80 -5.30 9.02
C CYS A 541 -11.87 -4.19 9.02
N THR A 542 -12.24 -3.73 7.82
CA THR A 542 -13.30 -2.74 7.55
C THR A 542 -14.73 -3.20 7.87
N MET A 543 -14.96 -4.47 8.18
CA MET A 543 -16.24 -4.90 8.76
C MET A 543 -16.38 -4.42 10.22
N CYS A 544 -15.30 -4.07 10.89
CA CYS A 544 -15.35 -3.45 12.22
C CYS A 544 -14.85 -2.00 12.18
N HIS A 545 -13.78 -1.75 11.43
CA HIS A 545 -13.04 -0.49 11.39
C HIS A 545 -13.31 0.28 10.09
N ALA A 546 -14.43 1.00 10.03
CA ALA A 546 -14.80 1.81 8.87
C ALA A 546 -15.51 3.10 9.31
N SER A 547 -15.58 4.06 8.40
CA SER A 547 -16.26 5.32 8.62
C SER A 547 -17.74 5.13 9.02
N SER A 548 -18.24 5.94 9.95
CA SER A 548 -19.56 5.79 10.59
C SER A 548 -20.78 5.92 9.65
N ALA A 549 -20.56 6.19 8.36
CA ALA A 549 -21.60 6.43 7.36
C ALA A 549 -22.05 5.17 6.57
N LEU A 550 -21.97 3.98 7.17
CA LEU A 550 -22.43 2.75 6.51
C LEU A 550 -23.94 2.58 6.75
N ASP A 551 -24.72 2.81 5.69
CA ASP A 551 -26.15 2.54 5.67
C ASP A 551 -26.44 1.04 5.50
N ALA A 552 -27.69 0.64 5.72
CA ALA A 552 -28.13 -0.76 5.56
C ALA A 552 -28.07 -1.26 4.11
N THR A 553 -27.75 -0.41 3.13
CA THR A 553 -27.58 -0.78 1.72
C THR A 553 -26.13 -1.08 1.36
N THR A 554 -25.20 -0.91 2.30
CA THR A 554 -23.79 -1.23 2.04
C THR A 554 -23.58 -2.74 1.91
N VAL A 555 -23.42 -3.19 0.66
CA VAL A 555 -23.26 -4.61 0.30
C VAL A 555 -21.98 -5.20 0.93
N ALA A 556 -22.02 -6.49 1.29
CA ALA A 556 -20.82 -7.26 1.64
C ALA A 556 -19.82 -7.21 0.46
N GLY A 557 -18.56 -6.90 0.74
CA GLY A 557 -17.48 -6.82 -0.27
C GLY A 557 -17.28 -5.45 -0.95
N ALA A 558 -18.09 -4.43 -0.66
CA ALA A 558 -17.79 -3.06 -1.11
C ALA A 558 -16.58 -2.50 -0.32
N ALA A 559 -15.66 -1.81 -1.01
CA ALA A 559 -14.57 -1.08 -0.37
C ALA A 559 -15.15 -0.01 0.58
N ARG A 560 -14.76 -0.06 1.84
CA ARG A 560 -15.28 0.81 2.90
C ARG A 560 -14.20 1.81 3.32
N PRO A 561 -14.48 3.12 3.33
CA PRO A 561 -13.50 4.11 3.75
C PRO A 561 -13.14 3.93 5.22
N VAL A 562 -11.87 4.13 5.54
CA VAL A 562 -11.30 4.02 6.90
C VAL A 562 -10.78 5.37 7.41
N HIS A 563 -11.34 6.48 6.92
CA HIS A 563 -10.84 7.83 7.20
C HIS A 563 -11.18 8.26 8.64
N ALA A 564 -12.46 8.30 8.95
CA ALA A 564 -12.96 8.78 10.23
C ALA A 564 -14.38 8.23 10.52
N SER A 565 -14.68 8.04 11.79
CA SER A 565 -15.92 7.61 12.40
C SER A 565 -16.21 8.37 13.69
N GLU A 566 -17.48 8.63 13.95
CA GLU A 566 -18.00 9.15 15.23
C GLU A 566 -17.86 8.14 16.38
N ASN A 567 -17.52 6.89 16.09
CA ASN A 567 -17.18 5.89 17.09
C ASN A 567 -15.66 5.78 17.23
N ARG A 568 -15.18 5.76 18.48
CA ARG A 568 -13.75 5.60 18.81
C ARG A 568 -13.13 4.40 18.10
N GLY A 569 -11.86 4.51 17.71
CA GLY A 569 -11.16 3.41 17.01
C GLY A 569 -11.65 3.17 15.58
N ILE A 570 -12.25 4.19 14.95
CA ILE A 570 -12.81 4.12 13.59
C ILE A 570 -13.89 3.03 13.47
N LEU A 571 -14.72 2.83 14.49
CA LEU A 571 -15.67 1.72 14.48
C LEU A 571 -16.92 2.01 13.64
N VAL A 572 -17.40 1.04 12.89
CA VAL A 572 -18.63 1.16 12.06
C VAL A 572 -19.90 1.34 12.91
N ARG A 573 -19.88 0.81 14.13
CA ARG A 573 -20.97 0.87 15.11
C ARG A 573 -20.41 1.12 16.52
N PRO A 574 -21.23 1.66 17.44
CA PRO A 574 -20.82 1.83 18.83
C PRO A 574 -20.39 0.50 19.47
N TYR A 575 -19.39 0.59 20.35
CA TYR A 575 -18.95 -0.52 21.18
C TYR A 575 -18.56 -0.03 22.58
N GLU A 576 -19.35 -0.39 23.57
CA GLU A 576 -19.06 -0.09 24.97
C GLU A 576 -18.18 -1.20 25.57
N ASN A 577 -16.91 -0.88 25.75
CA ASN A 577 -15.87 -1.86 26.09
C ASN A 577 -14.95 -1.44 27.24
N ARG A 578 -15.33 -0.42 28.03
CA ARG A 578 -14.55 0.05 29.20
C ARG A 578 -15.35 0.10 30.48
N VAL A 579 -16.67 0.10 30.37
CA VAL A 579 -17.56 0.24 31.50
C VAL A 579 -18.65 -0.81 31.44
N LEU A 580 -18.97 -1.39 32.59
CA LEU A 580 -20.10 -2.27 32.78
C LEU A 580 -21.41 -1.51 32.62
N SER A 581 -22.46 -2.23 32.23
CA SER A 581 -23.81 -1.66 32.20
C SER A 581 -24.24 -1.28 33.60
N THR A 582 -25.05 -0.24 33.73
CA THR A 582 -25.59 0.15 35.04
C THR A 582 -26.33 -1.02 35.69
N ARG A 583 -26.11 -1.22 37.00
CA ARG A 583 -26.77 -2.31 37.75
C ARG A 583 -28.29 -2.24 37.60
N GLY A 584 -28.90 -3.39 37.34
CA GLY A 584 -30.35 -3.54 37.30
C GLY A 584 -31.02 -2.96 36.06
N THR A 585 -30.26 -2.46 35.07
CA THR A 585 -30.83 -2.13 33.77
C THR A 585 -31.06 -3.38 32.94
N PHE A 586 -32.04 -3.33 32.05
CA PHE A 586 -32.25 -4.38 31.07
C PHE A 586 -31.15 -4.38 30.01
N TYR A 587 -31.08 -5.47 29.25
CA TYR A 587 -30.24 -5.58 28.07
C TYR A 587 -30.51 -4.43 27.09
N GLU A 588 -29.44 -3.81 26.60
CA GLU A 588 -29.50 -2.77 25.57
C GLU A 588 -28.51 -3.10 24.47
N ALA A 589 -29.03 -3.40 23.28
CA ALA A 589 -28.24 -3.82 22.12
C ALA A 589 -27.22 -2.76 21.66
N ALA A 590 -27.50 -1.47 21.89
CA ALA A 590 -26.63 -0.37 21.49
C ALA A 590 -25.21 -0.47 22.07
N GLY A 591 -25.07 -0.97 23.30
CA GLY A 591 -23.75 -1.18 23.94
C GLY A 591 -22.92 -2.30 23.29
N PHE A 592 -23.57 -3.16 22.49
CA PHE A 592 -22.99 -4.33 21.83
C PHE A 592 -23.04 -4.24 20.30
N ALA A 593 -23.44 -3.08 19.76
CA ALA A 593 -23.83 -2.93 18.36
C ALA A 593 -22.75 -3.41 17.38
N LEU A 594 -21.47 -3.19 17.68
CA LEU A 594 -20.35 -3.70 16.86
C LEU A 594 -20.36 -5.22 16.72
N CYS A 595 -20.47 -5.98 17.82
CA CYS A 595 -20.48 -7.44 17.76
C CYS A 595 -21.71 -7.97 17.03
N LEU A 596 -22.84 -7.28 17.20
CA LEU A 596 -24.13 -7.62 16.63
C LEU A 596 -24.26 -7.32 15.12
N THR A 597 -23.24 -6.70 14.52
CA THR A 597 -23.14 -6.62 13.06
C THR A 597 -23.02 -7.99 12.40
N CYS A 598 -22.42 -8.96 13.10
CA CYS A 598 -22.23 -10.35 12.66
C CYS A 598 -23.03 -11.35 13.51
N HIS A 599 -23.19 -11.11 14.81
CA HIS A 599 -23.80 -12.07 15.73
C HIS A 599 -25.28 -11.78 16.01
N ALA A 600 -26.07 -12.83 16.21
CA ALA A 600 -27.47 -12.75 16.60
C ALA A 600 -27.65 -12.16 17.99
N GLU A 601 -28.73 -11.42 18.20
CA GLU A 601 -29.00 -10.68 19.44
C GLU A 601 -29.66 -11.55 20.52
N THR A 602 -30.57 -12.44 20.10
CA THR A 602 -31.44 -13.22 21.00
C THR A 602 -30.72 -13.96 22.13
N PRO A 603 -29.53 -14.58 21.96
CA PRO A 603 -28.84 -15.28 23.04
C PRO A 603 -28.46 -14.39 24.23
N TYR A 604 -28.32 -13.07 24.02
CA TYR A 604 -27.83 -12.12 25.02
C TYR A 604 -28.96 -11.38 25.75
N MET A 605 -30.18 -11.44 25.24
CA MET A 605 -31.35 -10.79 25.83
C MET A 605 -31.95 -11.58 27.00
N ASN A 606 -31.70 -12.89 27.04
CA ASN A 606 -32.43 -13.81 27.89
C ASN A 606 -31.80 -13.93 29.29
N GLN A 607 -32.53 -13.51 30.33
CA GLN A 607 -32.07 -13.67 31.72
C GLN A 607 -32.05 -15.14 32.22
N MET A 608 -32.54 -16.10 31.42
CA MET A 608 -32.64 -17.50 31.83
C MET A 608 -31.27 -18.19 31.89
N GLY A 609 -31.13 -19.11 32.86
CA GLY A 609 -29.94 -19.91 33.14
C GLY A 609 -29.70 -21.04 32.11
N PRO A 610 -28.94 -22.09 32.49
CA PRO A 610 -28.44 -23.08 31.55
C PRO A 610 -29.58 -23.87 30.88
N GLY A 611 -29.42 -24.20 29.59
CA GLY A 611 -30.41 -24.94 28.80
C GLY A 611 -31.44 -24.11 28.02
N ALA A 612 -31.22 -22.80 27.82
CA ALA A 612 -32.08 -22.01 26.94
C ALA A 612 -31.89 -22.42 25.46
N ALA A 613 -32.98 -22.71 24.75
CA ALA A 613 -32.93 -23.14 23.34
C ALA A 613 -32.18 -22.16 22.41
N THR A 614 -32.14 -20.88 22.78
CA THR A 614 -31.48 -19.79 22.04
C THR A 614 -30.08 -19.44 22.57
N ALA A 615 -29.48 -20.27 23.44
CA ALA A 615 -28.13 -20.03 23.98
C ALA A 615 -27.03 -20.19 22.92
N THR A 616 -25.87 -19.53 23.13
CA THR A 616 -24.61 -19.82 22.42
C THR A 616 -23.90 -21.03 23.07
N ASN A 617 -22.65 -21.32 22.70
CA ASN A 617 -21.81 -22.33 23.39
C ASN A 617 -21.56 -22.05 24.89
N PHE A 618 -22.04 -20.91 25.41
CA PHE A 618 -22.07 -20.63 26.83
C PHE A 618 -23.47 -20.16 27.20
N ASP A 619 -24.20 -21.01 27.92
CA ASP A 619 -25.64 -20.81 28.18
C ASP A 619 -25.96 -19.61 29.08
N PHE A 620 -24.96 -19.05 29.77
CA PHE A 620 -25.16 -17.99 30.74
C PHE A 620 -24.89 -16.59 30.21
N HIS A 621 -24.71 -16.40 28.90
CA HIS A 621 -24.46 -15.07 28.33
C HIS A 621 -25.52 -14.05 28.78
N GLY A 622 -26.81 -14.34 28.54
CA GLY A 622 -27.88 -13.41 28.89
C GLY A 622 -28.05 -13.15 30.39
N LEU A 623 -27.67 -14.11 31.25
CA LEU A 623 -27.59 -13.88 32.71
C LEU A 623 -26.54 -12.80 33.04
N HIS A 624 -25.38 -12.82 32.39
CA HIS A 624 -24.31 -11.87 32.69
C HIS A 624 -24.56 -10.50 32.07
N THR A 625 -25.13 -10.44 30.86
CA THR A 625 -25.39 -9.17 30.16
C THR A 625 -26.67 -8.47 30.62
N ALA A 626 -27.61 -9.17 31.26
CA ALA A 626 -28.92 -8.62 31.59
C ALA A 626 -29.47 -8.99 32.98
N GLY A 627 -28.86 -9.95 33.68
CA GLY A 627 -29.44 -10.58 34.87
C GLY A 627 -28.74 -10.29 36.21
N ILE A 628 -27.72 -9.42 36.25
CA ILE A 628 -26.94 -9.13 37.46
C ILE A 628 -27.63 -8.00 38.26
N GLY A 629 -28.63 -8.37 39.04
CA GLY A 629 -29.53 -7.40 39.70
C GLY A 629 -28.99 -6.68 40.95
N THR A 630 -28.18 -7.33 41.80
CA THR A 630 -27.86 -6.79 43.15
C THR A 630 -26.42 -7.00 43.64
N ARG A 631 -25.53 -7.60 42.84
CA ARG A 631 -24.17 -7.97 43.28
C ARG A 631 -23.10 -7.04 42.66
N GLY A 632 -21.93 -6.96 43.30
CA GLY A 632 -20.77 -6.20 42.84
C GLY A 632 -20.36 -5.01 43.72
N THR A 633 -19.09 -4.63 43.66
CA THR A 633 -18.44 -3.54 44.40
C THR A 633 -17.50 -2.74 43.47
N GLY A 634 -16.86 -1.67 43.94
CA GLY A 634 -15.75 -1.04 43.21
C GLY A 634 -16.05 -0.23 41.93
N GLY A 635 -17.33 0.05 41.61
CA GLY A 635 -17.71 0.83 40.42
C GLY A 635 -17.92 -0.03 39.16
N THR A 636 -17.95 0.60 37.98
CA THR A 636 -18.24 -0.03 36.67
C THR A 636 -17.05 -0.09 35.72
N ASP A 637 -15.89 0.44 36.07
CA ASP A 637 -14.72 0.45 35.19
C ASP A 637 -14.09 -0.95 35.08
N ILE A 638 -13.90 -1.48 33.87
CA ILE A 638 -13.34 -2.83 33.69
C ILE A 638 -11.82 -2.90 33.88
N ASP A 639 -11.12 -1.77 33.79
CA ASP A 639 -9.67 -1.71 34.07
C ASP A 639 -9.41 -1.68 35.58
N LEU A 640 -10.40 -1.28 36.39
CA LEU A 640 -10.25 -1.19 37.84
C LEU A 640 -10.46 -2.55 38.51
N ALA A 641 -9.37 -3.12 39.02
CA ALA A 641 -9.37 -4.36 39.79
C ALA A 641 -10.48 -4.36 40.87
N GLY A 642 -11.43 -5.30 40.76
CA GLY A 642 -12.49 -5.53 41.77
C GLY A 642 -13.73 -4.65 41.60
N ALA A 643 -13.75 -3.79 40.58
CA ALA A 643 -14.96 -3.19 40.06
C ALA A 643 -15.89 -4.27 39.50
N GLY A 644 -17.20 -4.04 39.58
CA GLY A 644 -18.20 -5.05 39.23
C GLY A 644 -19.63 -4.63 39.49
N GLN A 645 -19.89 -3.35 39.76
CA GLN A 645 -21.23 -2.81 40.01
C GLN A 645 -22.02 -2.67 38.71
N GLY A 646 -22.43 -3.78 38.09
CA GLY A 646 -23.14 -3.71 36.81
C GLY A 646 -23.44 -5.06 36.19
N ASN A 647 -24.12 -5.03 35.05
CA ASN A 647 -24.17 -6.18 34.14
C ASN A 647 -22.92 -6.18 33.25
N ALA A 648 -22.45 -7.37 32.92
CA ALA A 648 -21.30 -7.56 32.06
C ALA A 648 -21.48 -6.93 30.68
N ARG A 649 -20.40 -6.40 30.13
CA ARG A 649 -20.26 -6.15 28.68
C ARG A 649 -19.49 -7.31 28.05
N CYS A 650 -19.58 -7.49 26.74
CA CYS A 650 -18.81 -8.52 26.04
C CYS A 650 -17.31 -8.41 26.35
N ALA A 651 -16.79 -7.18 26.41
CA ALA A 651 -15.40 -6.88 26.74
C ALA A 651 -14.94 -7.35 28.14
N GLU A 652 -15.84 -7.62 29.08
CA GLU A 652 -15.44 -8.13 30.40
C GLU A 652 -14.95 -9.59 30.33
N CYS A 653 -15.51 -10.38 29.40
CA CYS A 653 -15.15 -11.78 29.19
C CYS A 653 -14.38 -12.02 27.87
N HIS A 654 -14.53 -11.11 26.91
CA HIS A 654 -13.87 -11.09 25.60
C HIS A 654 -13.00 -9.84 25.46
N PHE A 655 -12.18 -9.60 26.49
CA PHE A 655 -11.38 -8.39 26.65
C PHE A 655 -10.46 -8.12 25.46
N ARG A 656 -9.74 -9.15 25.00
CA ARG A 656 -8.97 -9.11 23.77
C ARG A 656 -9.85 -9.62 22.63
N SER A 657 -10.61 -8.70 22.05
CA SER A 657 -11.62 -9.04 21.05
C SER A 657 -11.02 -9.64 19.76
N HIS A 658 -9.75 -9.40 19.43
CA HIS A 658 -9.11 -9.97 18.23
C HIS A 658 -8.61 -11.41 18.43
N GLY A 659 -8.10 -11.73 19.63
CA GLY A 659 -7.55 -13.03 19.98
C GLY A 659 -6.92 -13.02 21.38
N PRO A 660 -6.69 -14.18 22.00
CA PRO A 660 -6.35 -14.29 23.42
C PRO A 660 -4.88 -14.02 23.76
N SER A 661 -4.01 -13.78 22.77
CA SER A 661 -2.54 -13.79 22.90
C SER A 661 -1.97 -12.79 23.91
N ASP A 662 -2.70 -11.71 24.22
CA ASP A 662 -2.25 -10.62 25.10
C ASP A 662 -3.16 -10.42 26.33
N ALA A 663 -3.71 -11.50 26.89
CA ALA A 663 -4.58 -11.41 28.07
C ALA A 663 -3.90 -10.64 29.23
N PRO A 664 -4.61 -9.72 29.92
CA PRO A 664 -4.01 -8.93 30.99
C PRO A 664 -3.79 -9.77 32.26
N GLY A 665 -2.63 -9.63 32.88
CA GLY A 665 -2.28 -10.34 34.12
C GLY A 665 -2.18 -11.86 33.94
N GLU A 666 -1.93 -12.56 35.04
CA GLU A 666 -1.89 -14.03 35.03
C GLU A 666 -3.32 -14.58 35.01
N GLN A 667 -3.68 -15.30 33.94
CA GLN A 667 -4.94 -16.02 33.81
C GLN A 667 -4.68 -17.44 33.27
N ALA A 668 -5.31 -18.45 33.86
CA ALA A 668 -5.28 -19.84 33.38
C ALA A 668 -6.47 -20.09 32.45
N LEU A 669 -6.31 -19.74 31.18
CA LEU A 669 -7.33 -19.86 30.14
C LEU A 669 -6.84 -20.81 29.04
N ASP A 670 -7.75 -21.58 28.45
CA ASP A 670 -7.48 -22.33 27.22
C ASP A 670 -7.53 -21.46 25.96
N GLY A 671 -7.89 -20.17 26.10
CA GLY A 671 -8.00 -19.21 25.01
C GLY A 671 -9.10 -19.52 24.00
N SER A 672 -9.99 -20.47 24.28
CA SER A 672 -11.03 -20.89 23.36
C SER A 672 -12.22 -19.91 23.35
N GLY A 673 -12.80 -19.68 22.17
CA GLY A 673 -13.97 -18.81 22.02
C GLY A 673 -13.74 -17.34 22.39
N LEU A 674 -12.52 -16.84 22.21
CA LEU A 674 -12.08 -15.47 22.52
C LEU A 674 -12.20 -15.10 24.00
N VAL A 675 -12.16 -16.07 24.91
CA VAL A 675 -12.29 -15.78 26.33
C VAL A 675 -10.95 -15.28 26.88
N THR A 676 -10.96 -14.03 27.35
CA THR A 676 -9.93 -13.37 28.15
C THR A 676 -10.63 -12.38 29.06
N PHE A 677 -10.43 -12.45 30.38
CA PHE A 677 -11.13 -11.57 31.29
C PHE A 677 -10.45 -10.21 31.43
N SER A 678 -11.24 -9.18 31.68
CA SER A 678 -10.75 -7.84 32.00
C SER A 678 -10.12 -7.77 33.41
N PRO A 679 -9.28 -6.75 33.67
CA PRO A 679 -8.58 -6.60 34.95
C PRO A 679 -9.48 -6.52 36.20
N ASN A 680 -10.75 -6.14 36.06
CA ASN A 680 -11.68 -6.11 37.18
C ASN A 680 -12.09 -7.50 37.71
N VAL A 681 -11.84 -8.57 36.95
CA VAL A 681 -12.12 -9.96 37.36
C VAL A 681 -10.99 -10.51 38.21
N HIS A 682 -11.33 -11.09 39.36
CA HIS A 682 -10.36 -11.60 40.32
C HIS A 682 -10.30 -13.12 40.38
N PRO A 683 -9.23 -13.70 40.93
CA PRO A 683 -9.25 -15.09 41.37
C PRO A 683 -10.42 -15.37 42.32
N SER A 684 -10.78 -16.65 42.44
CA SER A 684 -11.79 -17.09 43.40
C SER A 684 -11.37 -16.68 44.82
N THR A 685 -12.25 -16.01 45.57
CA THR A 685 -11.92 -15.62 46.95
C THR A 685 -11.83 -16.83 47.89
N ALA A 686 -12.55 -17.92 47.62
CA ALA A 686 -12.47 -19.13 48.41
C ALA A 686 -11.35 -20.09 47.98
N LEU A 687 -11.08 -20.20 46.67
CA LEU A 687 -10.08 -21.15 46.16
C LEU A 687 -8.69 -20.52 45.93
N GLY A 688 -8.60 -19.18 45.89
CA GLY A 688 -7.37 -18.45 45.59
C GLY A 688 -6.83 -18.75 44.20
N GLY A 689 -5.53 -18.45 43.99
CA GLY A 689 -4.81 -18.75 42.76
C GLY A 689 -4.99 -17.70 41.67
N THR A 690 -5.11 -18.13 40.42
CA THR A 690 -5.28 -17.28 39.23
C THR A 690 -6.72 -17.36 38.72
N VAL A 691 -7.14 -16.35 37.93
CA VAL A 691 -8.42 -16.39 37.20
C VAL A 691 -8.40 -17.60 36.26
N ARG A 692 -9.39 -18.49 36.40
CA ARG A 692 -9.45 -19.70 35.57
C ARG A 692 -10.82 -19.90 34.95
N PHE A 693 -10.81 -20.21 33.66
CA PHE A 693 -11.95 -20.68 32.90
C PHE A 693 -11.51 -21.89 32.09
N THR A 694 -12.34 -22.92 32.09
CA THR A 694 -12.09 -24.15 31.33
C THR A 694 -13.30 -24.43 30.48
N LYS A 695 -13.10 -24.59 29.18
CA LYS A 695 -14.11 -25.06 28.26
C LYS A 695 -13.87 -26.53 27.92
N THR A 696 -14.96 -27.25 27.76
CA THR A 696 -15.00 -28.64 27.30
C THR A 696 -16.01 -28.77 26.17
N ALA A 697 -16.04 -29.92 25.50
CA ALA A 697 -16.99 -30.17 24.42
C ALA A 697 -18.47 -30.01 24.85
N THR A 698 -18.79 -30.31 26.12
CA THR A 698 -20.18 -30.35 26.63
C THR A 698 -20.49 -29.26 27.66
N GLY A 699 -19.55 -28.37 27.96
CA GLY A 699 -19.69 -27.42 29.06
C GLY A 699 -18.38 -26.80 29.49
N GLY A 700 -18.23 -26.52 30.77
CA GLY A 700 -16.98 -26.05 31.34
C GLY A 700 -17.07 -25.70 32.81
N SER A 701 -16.09 -24.97 33.33
CA SER A 701 -16.09 -24.48 34.71
C SER A 701 -15.41 -23.12 34.87
N CYS A 702 -15.85 -22.34 35.87
CA CYS A 702 -15.29 -21.04 36.21
C CYS A 702 -14.76 -21.03 37.65
N THR A 703 -13.48 -20.70 37.83
CA THR A 703 -12.85 -20.47 39.13
C THR A 703 -12.32 -19.05 39.17
N LEU A 704 -13.20 -18.12 39.52
CA LEU A 704 -12.96 -16.67 39.52
C LEU A 704 -14.00 -15.97 40.40
N THR A 705 -13.76 -14.70 40.71
CA THR A 705 -14.70 -13.80 41.37
C THR A 705 -15.09 -12.68 40.42
N CYS A 706 -16.37 -12.55 40.12
CA CYS A 706 -16.90 -11.54 39.21
C CYS A 706 -18.22 -10.98 39.75
N HIS A 707 -18.43 -9.66 39.66
CA HIS A 707 -19.58 -8.96 40.24
C HIS A 707 -19.87 -9.34 41.71
N GLY A 708 -18.84 -9.59 42.52
CA GLY A 708 -18.98 -10.02 43.92
C GLY A 708 -19.55 -11.45 44.11
N LYS A 709 -19.70 -12.22 43.03
CA LYS A 709 -19.98 -13.67 43.05
C LYS A 709 -18.64 -14.40 42.91
N ASP A 710 -18.29 -15.18 43.94
CA ASP A 710 -17.23 -16.18 43.82
C ASP A 710 -17.81 -17.43 43.12
N HIS A 711 -17.22 -17.81 41.99
CA HIS A 711 -17.69 -18.93 41.18
C HIS A 711 -17.13 -20.28 41.61
N GLN A 712 -16.09 -20.37 42.44
CA GLN A 712 -15.69 -21.62 43.14
C GLN A 712 -15.65 -22.92 42.29
N GLY A 713 -15.34 -22.86 41.00
CA GLY A 713 -15.36 -24.01 40.10
C GLY A 713 -16.75 -24.43 39.62
N ILE A 714 -17.74 -23.52 39.66
CA ILE A 714 -19.10 -23.72 39.14
C ILE A 714 -19.00 -24.23 37.70
N ARG A 715 -19.73 -25.32 37.44
CA ARG A 715 -19.81 -25.94 36.12
C ARG A 715 -20.99 -25.40 35.33
N TYR A 716 -20.84 -25.39 34.01
CA TYR A 716 -21.91 -25.11 33.06
C TYR A 716 -21.95 -26.19 31.97
N SER A 717 -23.07 -26.29 31.28
CA SER A 717 -23.26 -27.11 30.06
C SER A 717 -23.30 -26.21 28.82
N ASN A 718 -23.05 -26.76 27.64
CA ASN A 718 -23.13 -26.05 26.34
C ASN A 718 -24.55 -26.11 25.71
N GLY A 719 -25.59 -26.38 26.52
CA GLY A 719 -26.96 -26.66 26.05
C GLY A 719 -27.16 -28.09 25.56
#